data_AF-A0A8J4PSK0-F1
#
_entry.id   AF-A0A8J4PSK0-F1
#
_cell.length_a   1.000
_cell.length_b   1.000
_cell.length_c   1.000
_cell.angle_alpha   90.00
_cell.angle_beta   90.00
_cell.angle_gamma   90.00
#
_symmetry.space_group_name_H-M   'P 1'
#
loop_
_entity.id
_entity.type
_entity.pdbx_description
1 polymer ?
#
loop_
_entity_poly.entity_id
_entity_poly.type
_entity_poly.pdbx_seq_one_letter_code
_entity_poly.pdbx_strand_id
1 'polypeptide(L)'
;MLSSYFKNSNNQIQPTTTKTATVVSLVAFGCLYIANTLYQWSLEGSVDIDWLHHHLPLLGVYLVCSSIFYYIGYFVLLKLCINRWNYNSEKPTHHTLLTTPNASKLVFLLKSDYGFTIPALVLFFSFLFTLSSLTISCDGVSFQRHGKLNLSILAFILLIYLLLTALFYFVVSLKSNAFYQWSTGIDSNLIEFGNGGSTSCAIKEPLVSSFPLSTFLPKLFTYLTNGESTRCVARQKPFSSFDPDGKLTINCPKGVQASYILTPDFFKGNHYLSYKDMNQLIETYAPFERKYNYTKPVIVRDETIVAKCGERSQVHTRNFKKASAQERASHFNRPTLPNENIHIMDQQIKTKPIDIMLLTINGLSRGHFKRALPKTFSTIQAIQGNGKKTSKVYQFSKYHSLWGDSYFNTLSMYTGYNAVRYSEKDIDVKGKSGYAHKWETNPMYYQSFRTDSYVNSWVHGTCADWFTKHLGKTGPTRMDHEFVLPFCSSQVLTPVNSTENYNNNTQNNYPFHIPKRCIDGKHTHSYIFDYLTQFWDNYHDVGKISTVTLMDTFQGTLDINDYVDSQFNTFIKSMQRGHLNDTALFIVGDNGSSLKNYYFNGDDLDQLEISMPALYIILPTWFIDRHPSVNEILKINENKLFTPLQLYYTLRAFSRYAEFGGIDVEDPENDKNIPKGLLDPIQSNITCSDTSIRHDFCQYMAVLLGQFEVTSALLTALLSIVLHVVNYNVTAQFEYKTRFFTKIFGKNTIYYYAVYLVVSALVRDHFINQCIQQDGGIILLGPFEFTELVGNALFIFGILLNIWTLKALGIKGMYNGDSFGWLMDAPVTGGPYQFFSDPQYVGTALACLGTAIRGQSLNGLICTAAVSIVFYISAKHVETPHLNYVYSHRSESKVNFKNLKSLKKMN
;
A
#
# COMPACT_ATOMS: atom_id res chain seq x y z
N MET A 1 -39.30 -47.00 15.55
CA MET A 1 -38.04 -47.75 15.37
C MET A 1 -37.41 -47.59 13.97
N LEU A 2 -37.61 -46.47 13.26
CA LEU A 2 -37.01 -46.19 11.94
C LEU A 2 -36.58 -44.71 11.79
N SER A 3 -36.18 -44.06 12.89
CA SER A 3 -35.71 -42.66 12.90
C SER A 3 -34.30 -42.48 13.48
N SER A 4 -33.60 -43.57 13.83
CA SER A 4 -32.26 -43.54 14.43
C SER A 4 -31.15 -44.00 13.48
N TYR A 5 -31.44 -44.29 12.20
CA TYR A 5 -30.47 -44.89 11.27
C TYR A 5 -29.86 -43.94 10.22
N PHE A 6 -30.29 -42.68 10.16
CA PHE A 6 -29.75 -41.69 9.19
C PHE A 6 -28.80 -40.65 9.80
N LYS A 7 -28.25 -40.90 10.99
CA LYS A 7 -27.33 -39.95 11.68
C LYS A 7 -25.85 -40.33 11.68
N ASN A 8 -25.44 -41.34 10.90
CA ASN A 8 -24.02 -41.72 10.77
C ASN A 8 -23.63 -42.01 9.31
N SER A 9 -23.40 -40.95 8.54
CA SER A 9 -22.55 -41.02 7.34
C SER A 9 -21.75 -39.73 7.16
N ASN A 10 -21.14 -39.24 8.25
CA ASN A 10 -19.91 -38.47 8.11
C ASN A 10 -18.79 -39.48 7.89
N ASN A 11 -18.57 -39.87 6.63
CA ASN A 11 -17.30 -40.49 6.27
C ASN A 11 -16.21 -39.44 6.46
N GLN A 12 -15.58 -39.48 7.64
CA GLN A 12 -14.28 -38.88 7.86
C GLN A 12 -13.32 -39.48 6.83
N ILE A 13 -12.97 -38.71 5.81
CA ILE A 13 -11.74 -38.96 5.06
C ILE A 13 -10.61 -38.69 6.05
N GLN A 14 -10.09 -39.75 6.68
CA GLN A 14 -8.89 -39.63 7.49
C GLN A 14 -7.75 -39.09 6.61
N PRO A 15 -6.91 -38.19 7.13
CA PRO A 15 -5.79 -37.65 6.37
C PRO A 15 -4.84 -38.78 5.98
N THR A 16 -4.46 -38.84 4.71
CA THR A 16 -3.26 -39.56 4.31
C THR A 16 -2.09 -38.95 5.08
N THR A 17 -1.56 -39.70 6.05
CA THR A 17 -0.38 -39.27 6.81
C THR A 17 0.74 -38.88 5.84
N THR A 18 1.65 -37.99 6.24
CA THR A 18 2.79 -37.55 5.41
C THR A 18 3.56 -38.74 4.82
N LYS A 19 3.64 -39.85 5.56
CA LYS A 19 4.20 -41.14 5.10
C LYS A 19 3.42 -41.75 3.94
N THR A 20 2.09 -41.76 3.99
CA THR A 20 1.23 -42.30 2.92
C THR A 20 1.34 -41.48 1.64
N ALA A 21 1.40 -40.15 1.74
CA ALA A 21 1.60 -39.29 0.57
C ALA A 21 2.98 -39.51 -0.08
N THR A 22 4.05 -39.64 0.71
CA THR A 22 5.40 -39.95 0.21
C THR A 22 5.45 -41.29 -0.52
N VAL A 23 4.82 -42.34 0.03
CA VAL A 23 4.77 -43.66 -0.60
C VAL A 23 4.01 -43.61 -1.93
N VAL A 24 2.86 -42.93 -1.97
CA VAL A 24 2.07 -42.80 -3.22
C VAL A 24 2.81 -41.97 -4.28
N SER A 25 3.54 -40.93 -3.88
CA SER A 25 4.41 -40.18 -4.79
C SER A 25 5.55 -41.04 -5.34
N LEU A 26 6.22 -41.84 -4.51
CA LEU A 26 7.28 -42.77 -4.96
C LEU A 26 6.75 -43.80 -5.95
N VAL A 27 5.55 -44.33 -5.74
CA VAL A 27 4.89 -45.24 -6.68
C VAL A 27 4.60 -44.53 -8.02
N ALA A 28 4.10 -43.29 -7.97
CA ALA A 28 3.85 -42.52 -9.19
C ALA A 28 5.14 -42.24 -9.98
N PHE A 29 6.23 -41.88 -9.30
CA PHE A 29 7.55 -41.73 -9.94
C PHE A 29 8.11 -43.04 -10.49
N GLY A 30 7.90 -44.15 -9.78
CA GLY A 30 8.23 -45.49 -10.27
C GLY A 30 7.50 -45.83 -11.58
N CYS A 31 6.19 -45.52 -11.66
CA CYS A 31 5.42 -45.67 -12.90
C CYS A 31 5.97 -44.79 -14.04
N LEU A 32 6.30 -43.52 -13.78
CA LEU A 32 6.88 -42.63 -14.79
C LEU A 32 8.26 -43.09 -15.27
N TYR A 33 9.09 -43.63 -14.37
CA TYR A 33 10.38 -44.21 -14.71
C TYR A 33 10.22 -45.42 -15.63
N ILE A 34 9.36 -46.38 -15.25
CA ILE A 34 9.06 -47.57 -16.07
C ILE A 34 8.49 -47.18 -17.42
N ALA A 35 7.57 -46.20 -17.46
CA ALA A 35 7.00 -45.68 -18.70
C ALA A 35 8.08 -45.18 -19.67
N ASN A 36 9.05 -44.43 -19.15
CA ASN A 36 10.14 -43.89 -19.96
C ASN A 36 11.13 -44.97 -20.40
N THR A 37 11.48 -45.93 -19.54
CA THR A 37 12.34 -47.06 -19.91
C THR A 37 11.72 -47.88 -21.05
N LEU A 38 10.42 -48.18 -20.97
CA LEU A 38 9.69 -48.88 -22.03
C LEU A 38 9.62 -48.06 -23.32
N TYR A 39 9.45 -46.73 -23.20
CA TYR A 39 9.50 -45.84 -24.35
C TYR A 39 10.88 -45.84 -25.01
N GLN A 40 11.96 -45.77 -24.24
CA GLN A 40 13.33 -45.82 -24.77
C GLN A 40 13.63 -47.16 -25.44
N TRP A 41 13.21 -48.28 -24.86
CA TRP A 41 13.32 -49.60 -25.49
C TRP A 41 12.51 -49.71 -26.78
N SER A 42 11.39 -49.00 -26.89
CA SER A 42 10.65 -48.90 -28.16
C SER A 42 11.42 -48.13 -29.25
N LEU A 43 12.47 -47.38 -28.90
CA LEU A 43 13.31 -46.62 -29.84
C LEU A 43 14.59 -47.36 -30.27
N GLU A 44 14.95 -48.48 -29.62
CA GLU A 44 16.16 -49.26 -29.93
C GLU A 44 16.20 -49.78 -31.38
N GLY A 45 15.03 -50.05 -31.99
CA GLY A 45 14.93 -50.52 -33.38
C GLY A 45 15.13 -49.46 -34.46
N SER A 46 15.35 -48.19 -34.08
CA SER A 46 15.32 -47.04 -35.00
C SER A 46 16.39 -47.02 -36.10
N VAL A 47 17.36 -47.95 -36.07
CA VAL A 47 18.54 -47.96 -36.97
C VAL A 47 18.47 -49.10 -38.00
N ASP A 48 17.62 -50.13 -37.82
CA ASP A 48 17.54 -51.31 -38.69
C ASP A 48 16.08 -51.67 -39.03
N ILE A 49 15.72 -51.54 -40.31
CA ILE A 49 14.36 -51.76 -40.83
C ILE A 49 13.97 -53.25 -40.74
N ASP A 50 14.90 -54.17 -40.95
CA ASP A 50 14.63 -55.61 -40.90
C ASP A 50 14.37 -56.08 -39.47
N TRP A 51 15.08 -55.49 -38.51
CA TRP A 51 14.81 -55.69 -37.08
C TRP A 51 13.41 -55.22 -36.69
N LEU A 52 13.00 -54.04 -37.19
CA LEU A 52 11.72 -53.40 -36.88
C LEU A 52 10.53 -54.22 -37.42
N HIS A 53 10.68 -54.82 -38.60
CA HIS A 53 9.68 -55.72 -39.18
C HIS A 53 9.48 -57.00 -38.35
N HIS A 54 10.55 -57.57 -37.78
CA HIS A 54 10.47 -58.79 -36.97
C HIS A 54 10.00 -58.54 -35.53
N HIS A 55 10.18 -57.32 -35.00
CA HIS A 55 9.87 -56.98 -33.61
C HIS A 55 8.69 -56.00 -33.46
N LEU A 56 7.93 -55.76 -34.54
CA LEU A 56 6.76 -54.87 -34.54
C LEU A 56 5.73 -55.15 -33.43
N PRO A 57 5.39 -56.42 -33.11
CA PRO A 57 4.49 -56.71 -31.99
C PRO A 57 5.08 -56.30 -30.63
N LEU A 58 6.39 -56.51 -30.44
CA LEU A 58 7.09 -56.17 -29.20
C LEU A 58 7.18 -54.64 -29.01
N LEU A 59 7.43 -53.92 -30.10
CA LEU A 59 7.41 -52.45 -30.14
C LEU A 59 6.02 -51.88 -29.80
N GLY A 60 4.97 -52.50 -30.34
CA GLY A 60 3.59 -52.17 -29.98
C GLY A 60 3.31 -52.38 -28.49
N VAL A 61 3.79 -53.48 -27.90
CA VAL A 61 3.67 -53.75 -26.47
C VAL A 61 4.41 -52.69 -25.64
N TYR A 62 5.64 -52.32 -26.00
CA TYR A 62 6.39 -51.28 -25.29
C TYR A 62 5.70 -49.92 -25.31
N LEU A 63 5.16 -49.51 -26.47
CA LEU A 63 4.45 -48.23 -26.59
C LEU A 63 3.12 -48.20 -25.82
N VAL A 64 2.35 -49.29 -25.88
CA VAL A 64 1.08 -49.40 -25.14
C VAL A 64 1.34 -49.42 -23.63
N CYS A 65 2.28 -50.25 -23.18
CA CYS A 65 2.64 -50.32 -21.76
C CYS A 65 3.22 -49.00 -21.26
N SER A 66 4.09 -48.35 -22.04
CA SER A 66 4.63 -47.02 -21.73
C SER A 66 3.51 -45.99 -21.54
N SER A 67 2.54 -45.96 -22.47
CA SER A 67 1.40 -45.04 -22.40
C SER A 67 0.52 -45.27 -21.16
N ILE A 68 0.29 -46.54 -20.79
CA ILE A 68 -0.45 -46.92 -19.58
C ILE A 68 0.28 -46.43 -18.32
N PHE A 69 1.59 -46.68 -18.22
CA PHE A 69 2.37 -46.26 -17.05
C PHE A 69 2.51 -44.73 -16.95
N TYR A 70 2.61 -44.01 -18.07
CA TYR A 70 2.53 -42.55 -18.10
C TYR A 70 1.19 -42.05 -17.58
N TYR A 71 0.08 -42.62 -18.06
CA TYR A 71 -1.26 -42.28 -17.59
C TYR A 71 -1.41 -42.49 -16.09
N ILE A 72 -0.99 -43.66 -15.58
CA ILE A 72 -1.07 -43.98 -14.14
C ILE A 72 -0.22 -43.01 -13.32
N GLY A 73 1.03 -42.77 -13.71
CA GLY A 73 1.94 -41.87 -13.00
C GLY A 73 1.39 -40.44 -12.89
N TYR A 74 0.98 -39.85 -14.01
CA TYR A 74 0.44 -38.49 -14.02
C TYR A 74 -0.94 -38.38 -13.36
N PHE A 75 -1.81 -39.38 -13.52
CA PHE A 75 -3.13 -39.38 -12.89
C PHE A 75 -3.05 -39.46 -11.37
N VAL A 76 -2.15 -40.29 -10.82
CA VAL A 76 -1.92 -40.38 -9.38
C VAL A 76 -1.37 -39.07 -8.82
N LEU A 77 -0.43 -38.43 -9.53
CA LEU A 77 0.09 -37.11 -9.15
C LEU A 77 -0.99 -36.03 -9.17
N LEU A 78 -1.83 -35.99 -10.21
CA LEU A 78 -2.95 -35.05 -10.32
C LEU A 78 -3.96 -35.22 -9.17
N LYS A 79 -4.30 -36.47 -8.84
CA LYS A 79 -5.23 -36.78 -7.75
C LYS A 79 -4.68 -36.38 -6.37
N LEU A 80 -3.37 -36.54 -6.16
CA LEU A 80 -2.70 -36.04 -4.95
C LEU A 80 -2.77 -34.52 -4.85
N CYS A 81 -2.59 -33.80 -5.97
CA CYS A 81 -2.71 -32.34 -6.02
C CYS A 81 -4.15 -31.88 -5.70
N ILE A 82 -5.16 -32.49 -6.32
CA ILE A 82 -6.58 -32.13 -6.11
C ILE A 82 -7.02 -32.38 -4.67
N ASN A 83 -6.69 -33.55 -4.10
CA ASN A 83 -7.09 -33.90 -2.74
C ASN A 83 -6.45 -32.96 -1.69
N ARG A 84 -5.22 -32.50 -1.93
CA ARG A 84 -4.54 -31.55 -1.04
C ARG A 84 -5.09 -30.12 -1.18
N TRP A 85 -5.41 -29.70 -2.40
CA TRP A 85 -6.06 -28.41 -2.69
C TRP A 85 -7.39 -28.27 -1.95
N ASN A 86 -8.24 -29.31 -2.02
CA ASN A 86 -9.53 -29.32 -1.36
C ASN A 86 -9.41 -29.27 0.18
N TYR A 87 -8.43 -29.97 0.76
CA TYR A 87 -8.20 -29.96 2.22
C TYR A 87 -7.80 -28.57 2.76
N ASN A 88 -6.94 -27.84 2.05
CA ASN A 88 -6.49 -26.50 2.48
C ASN A 88 -7.59 -25.43 2.33
N SER A 89 -8.61 -25.68 1.51
CA SER A 89 -9.73 -24.77 1.31
C SER A 89 -10.76 -24.80 2.45
N GLU A 90 -10.79 -25.88 3.24
CA GLU A 90 -11.81 -26.10 4.30
C GLU A 90 -11.35 -25.73 5.72
N LYS A 91 -10.05 -25.49 5.97
CA LYS A 91 -9.55 -25.07 7.30
C LYS A 91 -8.46 -24.00 7.20
N PRO A 92 -8.81 -22.71 7.27
CA PRO A 92 -7.82 -21.66 7.45
C PRO A 92 -7.45 -21.60 8.95
N THR A 93 -6.52 -22.43 9.42
CA THR A 93 -6.01 -22.32 10.78
C THR A 93 -5.00 -21.17 10.86
N HIS A 94 -5.51 -19.94 11.07
CA HIS A 94 -4.73 -18.71 11.15
C HIS A 94 -3.93 -18.53 12.47
N HIS A 95 -4.14 -19.36 13.49
CA HIS A 95 -3.59 -19.11 14.83
C HIS A 95 -2.21 -19.75 15.13
N THR A 96 -1.71 -20.68 14.34
CA THR A 96 -0.47 -21.44 14.67
C THR A 96 0.82 -20.83 14.12
N LEU A 97 0.74 -19.69 13.42
CA LEU A 97 1.89 -19.04 12.77
C LEU A 97 2.68 -18.06 13.68
N LEU A 98 2.25 -17.87 14.93
CA LEU A 98 2.64 -16.72 15.75
C LEU A 98 3.78 -16.96 16.77
N THR A 99 4.42 -18.15 16.86
CA THR A 99 5.23 -18.47 18.06
C THR A 99 6.71 -18.83 17.90
N THR A 100 7.39 -18.71 16.75
CA THR A 100 8.84 -19.07 16.69
C THR A 100 9.76 -18.00 16.08
N PRO A 101 10.70 -17.43 16.85
CA PRO A 101 11.72 -16.50 16.34
C PRO A 101 13.03 -17.22 15.96
N ASN A 102 13.48 -16.92 14.74
CA ASN A 102 14.84 -17.02 14.19
C ASN A 102 15.48 -18.42 14.03
N ALA A 103 16.27 -18.55 12.95
CA ALA A 103 16.92 -19.74 12.39
C ALA A 103 16.01 -20.82 11.75
N SER A 104 14.73 -20.92 12.11
CA SER A 104 13.78 -21.85 11.48
C SER A 104 13.19 -21.36 10.15
N LYS A 105 13.44 -20.12 9.70
CA LYS A 105 12.77 -19.53 8.52
C LYS A 105 12.91 -20.33 7.22
N LEU A 106 14.06 -20.94 6.96
CA LEU A 106 14.26 -21.76 5.75
C LEU A 106 13.60 -23.15 5.89
N VAL A 107 13.58 -23.71 7.09
CA VAL A 107 12.96 -25.01 7.38
C VAL A 107 11.44 -24.89 7.52
N PHE A 108 10.92 -23.75 7.99
CA PHE A 108 9.49 -23.47 8.08
C PHE A 108 8.90 -23.05 6.73
N LEU A 109 9.69 -22.40 5.85
CA LEU A 109 9.36 -22.29 4.42
C LEU A 109 9.15 -23.66 3.77
N LEU A 110 9.89 -24.68 4.22
CA LEU A 110 9.71 -26.07 3.79
C LEU A 110 8.63 -26.84 4.58
N LYS A 111 8.07 -26.28 5.66
CA LYS A 111 7.12 -26.96 6.56
C LYS A 111 5.75 -26.28 6.66
N SER A 112 5.56 -25.12 6.04
CA SER A 112 4.33 -24.33 6.22
C SER A 112 3.09 -25.08 5.72
N ASP A 113 2.02 -24.97 6.50
CA ASP A 113 0.71 -25.60 6.33
C ASP A 113 -0.03 -25.21 5.03
N TYR A 114 0.62 -24.53 4.08
CA TYR A 114 0.11 -24.26 2.73
C TYR A 114 0.24 -25.45 1.75
N GLY A 115 0.68 -26.63 2.21
CA GLY A 115 0.48 -27.90 1.48
C GLY A 115 1.17 -28.04 0.12
N PHE A 116 2.19 -27.23 -0.20
CA PHE A 116 2.73 -27.14 -1.56
C PHE A 116 4.14 -27.74 -1.77
N THR A 117 4.73 -28.40 -0.77
CA THR A 117 6.03 -29.06 -0.96
C THR A 117 5.97 -30.16 -2.00
N ILE A 118 4.87 -30.92 -2.07
CA ILE A 118 4.77 -32.07 -2.98
C ILE A 118 4.60 -31.65 -4.45
N PRO A 119 3.68 -30.73 -4.85
CA PRO A 119 3.56 -30.31 -6.25
C PRO A 119 4.80 -29.57 -6.79
N ALA A 120 5.44 -28.72 -5.98
CA ALA A 120 6.68 -28.04 -6.38
C ALA A 120 7.85 -29.02 -6.52
N LEU A 121 7.99 -29.99 -5.60
CA LEU A 121 8.96 -31.08 -5.75
C LEU A 121 8.63 -31.94 -6.97
N VAL A 122 7.35 -32.24 -7.23
CA VAL A 122 6.92 -33.00 -8.41
C VAL A 122 7.30 -32.29 -9.69
N LEU A 123 7.03 -31.00 -9.80
CA LEU A 123 7.40 -30.20 -10.97
C LEU A 123 8.91 -30.01 -11.11
N PHE A 124 9.64 -29.87 -10.00
CA PHE A 124 11.09 -29.80 -9.99
C PHE A 124 11.73 -31.13 -10.43
N PHE A 125 11.22 -32.27 -9.94
CA PHE A 125 11.65 -33.59 -10.38
C PHE A 125 11.23 -33.88 -11.82
N SER A 126 10.05 -33.45 -12.27
CA SER A 126 9.64 -33.50 -13.68
C SER A 126 10.55 -32.65 -14.57
N PHE A 127 10.97 -31.47 -14.12
CA PHE A 127 11.96 -30.64 -14.81
C PHE A 127 13.33 -31.31 -14.87
N LEU A 128 13.87 -31.82 -13.75
CA LEU A 128 15.14 -32.55 -13.71
C LEU A 128 15.12 -33.81 -14.59
N PHE A 129 13.98 -34.51 -14.63
CA PHE A 129 13.77 -35.70 -15.43
C PHE A 129 13.67 -35.38 -16.93
N THR A 130 13.04 -34.26 -17.28
CA THR A 130 13.01 -33.76 -18.67
C THR A 130 14.40 -33.31 -19.11
N LEU A 131 15.17 -32.72 -18.20
CA LEU A 131 16.56 -32.29 -18.44
C LEU A 131 17.52 -33.47 -18.59
N SER A 132 17.39 -34.54 -17.80
CA SER A 132 18.21 -35.76 -17.93
C SER A 132 17.88 -36.54 -19.21
N SER A 133 16.63 -36.46 -19.68
CA SER A 133 16.21 -37.05 -20.96
C SER A 133 16.76 -36.29 -22.18
N LEU A 134 17.28 -35.06 -22.00
CA LEU A 134 18.00 -34.31 -23.04
C LEU A 134 19.48 -34.71 -23.15
N THR A 135 20.08 -35.29 -22.11
CA THR A 135 21.52 -35.61 -22.06
C THR A 135 21.89 -37.02 -22.54
N ILE A 136 20.90 -37.89 -22.83
CA ILE A 136 21.14 -39.27 -23.29
C ILE A 136 21.05 -39.35 -24.83
N SER A 137 22.14 -39.83 -25.43
CA SER A 137 22.40 -40.23 -26.83
C SER A 137 22.46 -39.16 -27.91
N CYS A 138 23.68 -39.01 -28.45
CA CYS A 138 23.98 -38.55 -29.80
C CYS A 138 23.78 -39.74 -30.75
N ASP A 139 22.94 -39.60 -31.79
CA ASP A 139 23.23 -40.01 -33.17
C ASP A 139 22.00 -39.84 -34.10
N GLY A 140 22.09 -38.89 -35.04
CA GLY A 140 21.79 -39.17 -36.46
C GLY A 140 20.40 -38.94 -37.10
N VAL A 141 19.24 -38.90 -36.43
CA VAL A 141 17.93 -38.99 -37.16
C VAL A 141 16.94 -37.82 -36.92
N SER A 142 16.19 -37.40 -37.96
CA SER A 142 15.29 -36.21 -37.96
C SER A 142 14.09 -36.31 -37.00
N PHE A 143 13.60 -37.52 -36.71
CA PHE A 143 12.50 -37.76 -35.77
C PHE A 143 12.93 -37.50 -34.32
N GLN A 144 14.20 -37.76 -33.99
CA GLN A 144 14.80 -37.43 -32.69
C GLN A 144 15.00 -35.92 -32.50
N ARG A 145 15.21 -35.13 -33.58
CA ARG A 145 15.29 -33.66 -33.50
C ARG A 145 13.96 -33.02 -33.06
N HIS A 146 12.83 -33.51 -33.56
CA HIS A 146 11.50 -33.02 -33.16
C HIS A 146 11.15 -33.42 -31.72
N GLY A 147 11.50 -34.64 -31.29
CA GLY A 147 11.35 -35.08 -29.91
C GLY A 147 12.19 -34.24 -28.92
N LYS A 148 13.46 -33.95 -29.26
CA LYS A 148 14.35 -33.08 -28.45
C LYS A 148 13.87 -31.63 -28.41
N LEU A 149 13.32 -31.10 -29.51
CA LEU A 149 12.73 -29.76 -29.53
C LEU A 149 11.51 -29.67 -28.60
N ASN A 150 10.60 -30.64 -28.67
CA ASN A 150 9.42 -30.69 -27.80
C ASN A 150 9.78 -30.87 -26.32
N LEU A 151 10.78 -31.71 -26.00
CA LEU A 151 11.31 -31.84 -24.63
C LEU A 151 11.97 -30.55 -24.15
N SER A 152 12.69 -29.84 -25.02
CA SER A 152 13.32 -28.55 -24.68
C SER A 152 12.27 -27.47 -24.41
N ILE A 153 11.20 -27.43 -25.22
CA ILE A 153 10.05 -26.54 -25.01
C ILE A 153 9.36 -26.88 -23.69
N LEU A 154 9.12 -28.16 -23.40
CA LEU A 154 8.51 -28.59 -22.13
C LEU A 154 9.39 -28.24 -20.92
N ALA A 155 10.71 -28.49 -20.99
CA ALA A 155 11.65 -28.10 -19.94
C ALA A 155 11.65 -26.58 -19.73
N PHE A 156 11.58 -25.79 -20.80
CA PHE A 156 11.49 -24.33 -20.73
C PHE A 156 10.17 -23.85 -20.10
N ILE A 157 9.04 -24.44 -20.47
CA ILE A 157 7.72 -24.14 -19.86
C ILE A 157 7.72 -24.50 -18.37
N LEU A 158 8.25 -25.67 -18.01
CA LEU A 158 8.38 -26.10 -16.60
C LEU A 158 9.30 -25.17 -15.81
N LEU A 159 10.42 -24.72 -16.40
CA LEU A 159 11.32 -23.75 -15.78
C LEU A 159 10.62 -22.41 -15.55
N ILE A 160 9.92 -21.87 -16.55
CA ILE A 160 9.14 -20.64 -16.41
C ILE A 160 8.10 -20.79 -15.30
N TYR A 161 7.35 -21.90 -15.29
CA TYR A 161 6.34 -22.16 -14.25
C TYR A 161 6.97 -22.21 -12.85
N LEU A 162 8.10 -22.90 -12.69
CA LEU A 162 8.84 -22.96 -11.42
C LEU A 162 9.32 -21.57 -11.00
N LEU A 163 9.84 -20.76 -11.92
CA LEU A 163 10.27 -19.39 -11.64
C LEU A 163 9.10 -18.48 -11.25
N LEU A 164 7.98 -18.52 -11.97
CA LEU A 164 6.77 -17.76 -11.66
C LEU A 164 6.17 -18.18 -10.31
N THR A 165 6.18 -19.48 -10.01
CA THR A 165 5.72 -20.02 -8.72
C THR A 165 6.63 -19.55 -7.59
N ALA A 166 7.95 -19.66 -7.76
CA ALA A 166 8.93 -19.17 -6.78
C ALA A 166 8.79 -17.67 -6.54
N LEU A 167 8.58 -16.88 -7.60
CA LEU A 167 8.32 -15.44 -7.52
C LEU A 167 7.02 -15.14 -6.76
N PHE A 168 5.93 -15.84 -7.07
CA PHE A 168 4.66 -15.69 -6.36
C PHE A 168 4.82 -15.95 -4.86
N TYR A 169 5.47 -17.04 -4.46
CA TYR A 169 5.72 -17.34 -3.04
C TYR A 169 6.68 -16.35 -2.37
N PHE A 170 7.70 -15.89 -3.08
CA PHE A 170 8.57 -14.84 -2.59
C PHE A 170 7.75 -13.58 -2.27
N VAL A 171 6.86 -13.17 -3.18
CA VAL A 171 5.94 -12.04 -2.97
C VAL A 171 4.99 -12.28 -1.79
N VAL A 172 4.34 -13.44 -1.70
CA VAL A 172 3.43 -13.79 -0.59
C VAL A 172 4.16 -13.81 0.75
N SER A 173 5.39 -14.34 0.78
CA SER A 173 6.24 -14.36 1.98
C SER A 173 6.62 -12.95 2.43
N LEU A 174 6.99 -12.07 1.49
CA LEU A 174 7.25 -10.66 1.77
C LEU A 174 6.01 -9.98 2.37
N LYS A 175 4.84 -10.15 1.74
CA LYS A 175 3.56 -9.60 2.22
C LYS A 175 3.16 -10.16 3.60
N SER A 176 3.34 -11.46 3.84
CA SER A 176 3.01 -12.09 5.12
C SER A 176 3.92 -11.60 6.26
N ASN A 177 5.23 -11.49 5.98
CA ASN A 177 6.17 -10.90 6.93
C ASN A 177 5.81 -9.44 7.21
N ALA A 178 5.36 -8.70 6.20
CA ALA A 178 4.93 -7.32 6.36
C ALA A 178 3.71 -7.16 7.24
N PHE A 179 2.67 -7.97 7.01
CA PHE A 179 1.51 -8.02 7.86
C PHE A 179 1.91 -8.32 9.31
N TYR A 180 2.80 -9.29 9.51
CA TYR A 180 3.35 -9.59 10.84
C TYR A 180 4.09 -8.39 11.45
N GLN A 181 4.98 -7.72 10.69
CA GLN A 181 5.68 -6.53 11.18
C GLN A 181 4.71 -5.38 11.47
N TRP A 182 3.65 -5.25 10.69
CA TRP A 182 2.60 -4.25 10.84
C TRP A 182 1.70 -4.56 12.02
N SER A 183 1.38 -5.82 12.34
CA SER A 183 0.54 -6.18 13.48
C SER A 183 1.31 -6.22 14.80
N THR A 184 2.61 -6.47 14.77
CA THR A 184 3.46 -6.61 15.97
C THR A 184 4.10 -5.30 16.43
N GLY A 185 3.87 -4.95 17.69
CA GLY A 185 4.50 -3.84 18.40
C GLY A 185 5.73 -4.24 19.22
N ILE A 186 6.06 -3.39 20.20
CA ILE A 186 7.04 -3.62 21.27
C ILE A 186 6.65 -4.87 22.05
N ASP A 187 7.66 -5.61 22.52
CA ASP A 187 7.50 -6.88 23.24
C ASP A 187 6.67 -7.93 22.50
N SER A 188 6.52 -7.80 21.18
CA SER A 188 5.66 -8.66 20.34
C SER A 188 4.18 -8.59 20.69
N ASN A 189 3.73 -7.52 21.35
CA ASN A 189 2.31 -7.24 21.55
C ASN A 189 1.62 -7.06 20.20
N LEU A 190 0.50 -7.77 20.02
CA LEU A 190 -0.30 -7.70 18.80
C LEU A 190 -1.39 -6.63 18.93
N ILE A 191 -1.69 -5.97 17.81
CA ILE A 191 -2.91 -5.20 17.68
C ILE A 191 -4.12 -6.12 17.72
N GLU A 192 -5.12 -5.77 18.51
CA GLU A 192 -6.39 -6.51 18.57
C GLU A 192 -7.35 -6.03 17.47
N PHE A 193 -7.78 -6.88 16.54
CA PHE A 193 -8.78 -6.49 15.56
C PHE A 193 -10.21 -6.68 16.10
N GLY A 194 -11.16 -5.85 15.65
CA GLY A 194 -12.57 -5.96 16.02
C GLY A 194 -13.43 -6.50 14.87
N ASN A 195 -14.47 -7.27 15.19
CA ASN A 195 -15.39 -7.88 14.20
C ASN A 195 -16.37 -6.88 13.53
N GLY A 196 -16.20 -5.57 13.72
CA GLY A 196 -16.89 -4.48 13.05
C GLY A 196 -18.37 -4.71 12.71
N GLY A 197 -19.26 -4.54 13.68
CA GLY A 197 -20.69 -4.36 13.44
C GLY A 197 -21.04 -2.92 13.03
N SER A 198 -22.27 -2.67 12.56
CA SER A 198 -22.74 -1.34 12.12
C SER A 198 -22.78 -0.28 13.23
N THR A 199 -22.65 -0.68 14.50
CA THR A 199 -22.81 0.20 15.68
C THR A 199 -21.53 0.42 16.48
N SER A 200 -20.38 -0.15 16.10
CA SER A 200 -19.14 -0.04 16.88
C SER A 200 -17.94 0.32 16.00
N CYS A 201 -17.16 1.31 16.44
CA CYS A 201 -15.91 1.75 15.83
C CYS A 201 -14.87 0.62 15.95
N ALA A 202 -14.46 0.01 14.84
CA ALA A 202 -13.54 -1.12 14.88
C ALA A 202 -12.54 -1.05 13.73
N ILE A 203 -11.26 -1.28 14.07
CA ILE A 203 -10.22 -1.53 13.09
C ILE A 203 -10.32 -3.00 12.69
N LYS A 204 -10.67 -3.24 11.43
CA LYS A 204 -10.74 -4.58 10.85
C LYS A 204 -9.34 -5.05 10.44
N GLU A 205 -9.15 -6.36 10.43
CA GLU A 205 -7.88 -6.97 10.06
C GLU A 205 -7.61 -6.77 8.56
N PRO A 206 -6.47 -6.17 8.17
CA PRO A 206 -6.13 -6.03 6.75
C PRO A 206 -5.79 -7.39 6.14
N LEU A 207 -6.22 -7.60 4.90
CA LEU A 207 -5.79 -8.77 4.15
C LEU A 207 -4.30 -8.70 3.82
N VAL A 208 -3.61 -9.84 3.91
CA VAL A 208 -2.19 -9.97 3.53
C VAL A 208 -1.98 -9.53 2.07
N SER A 209 -2.95 -9.76 1.19
CA SER A 209 -2.91 -9.33 -0.22
C SER A 209 -2.84 -7.81 -0.39
N SER A 210 -3.43 -7.05 0.54
CA SER A 210 -3.54 -5.58 0.48
C SER A 210 -2.21 -4.85 0.67
N PHE A 211 -1.14 -5.52 1.09
CA PHE A 211 0.20 -4.91 1.20
C PHE A 211 0.88 -4.81 -0.18
N PRO A 212 1.13 -3.60 -0.74
CA PRO A 212 1.73 -3.49 -2.06
C PRO A 212 3.22 -3.83 -2.02
N LEU A 213 3.72 -4.31 -3.15
CA LEU A 213 5.12 -4.71 -3.29
C LEU A 213 6.09 -3.55 -3.04
N SER A 214 5.68 -2.31 -3.33
CA SER A 214 6.45 -1.09 -3.05
C SER A 214 6.83 -0.94 -1.57
N THR A 215 6.00 -1.44 -0.65
CA THR A 215 6.33 -1.51 0.79
C THR A 215 7.60 -2.33 1.07
N PHE A 216 8.04 -3.18 0.13
CA PHE A 216 9.12 -4.17 0.28
C PHE A 216 10.24 -4.03 -0.73
N LEU A 217 10.04 -3.24 -1.80
CA LEU A 217 11.07 -3.04 -2.80
C LEU A 217 12.23 -2.26 -2.17
N PRO A 218 13.46 -2.80 -2.24
CA PRO A 218 14.60 -2.20 -1.57
C PRO A 218 14.92 -0.81 -2.15
N LYS A 219 15.62 -0.02 -1.33
CA LYS A 219 16.31 1.26 -1.65
C LYS A 219 17.03 1.28 -3.02
N LEU A 220 17.34 0.11 -3.60
CA LEU A 220 17.96 -0.04 -4.91
C LEU A 220 17.05 0.39 -6.07
N PHE A 221 15.75 0.08 -6.04
CA PHE A 221 14.82 0.54 -7.08
C PHE A 221 14.76 2.07 -7.08
N THR A 222 14.75 2.68 -5.90
CA THR A 222 14.77 4.13 -5.78
C THR A 222 16.12 4.78 -6.12
N TYR A 223 17.22 4.11 -5.80
CA TYR A 223 18.56 4.54 -6.20
C TYR A 223 18.71 4.57 -7.72
N LEU A 224 18.18 3.55 -8.42
CA LEU A 224 18.23 3.43 -9.88
C LEU A 224 17.36 4.47 -10.60
N THR A 225 16.26 4.93 -9.99
CA THR A 225 15.38 5.95 -10.59
C THR A 225 15.81 7.39 -10.29
N ASN A 226 16.55 7.63 -9.20
CA ASN A 226 16.69 8.99 -8.66
C ASN A 226 18.06 9.65 -8.85
N GLY A 227 19.11 8.91 -9.21
CA GLY A 227 20.40 9.45 -9.70
C GLY A 227 21.22 10.37 -8.77
N GLU A 228 20.67 10.89 -7.66
CA GLU A 228 21.36 11.79 -6.73
C GLU A 228 21.68 11.12 -5.39
N SER A 229 22.84 11.49 -4.83
CA SER A 229 23.25 11.11 -3.47
C SER A 229 22.21 11.54 -2.43
N THR A 230 21.77 10.62 -1.58
CA THR A 230 20.84 10.90 -0.46
C THR A 230 21.48 11.71 0.68
N ARG A 231 22.80 11.91 0.66
CA ARG A 231 23.53 12.69 1.68
C ARG A 231 23.44 14.18 1.39
N CYS A 232 23.31 14.98 2.44
CA CYS A 232 23.73 16.37 2.38
C CYS A 232 25.26 16.42 2.26
N VAL A 233 25.76 17.04 1.19
CA VAL A 233 27.19 17.25 0.97
C VAL A 233 27.46 18.74 1.13
N ALA A 234 28.40 19.09 2.00
CA ALA A 234 28.85 20.47 2.15
C ALA A 234 29.49 20.92 0.82
N ARG A 235 28.80 21.79 0.08
CA ARG A 235 29.31 22.31 -1.21
C ARG A 235 30.44 23.32 -1.05
N GLN A 236 30.68 23.82 0.17
CA GLN A 236 31.64 24.89 0.43
C GLN A 236 32.38 24.67 1.76
N LYS A 237 33.65 25.12 1.84
CA LYS A 237 34.38 25.15 3.11
C LYS A 237 33.74 26.16 4.07
N PRO A 238 33.49 25.80 5.34
CA PRO A 238 32.93 26.73 6.32
C PRO A 238 33.86 27.95 6.46
N PHE A 239 33.26 29.14 6.49
CA PHE A 239 33.98 30.41 6.59
C PHE A 239 33.64 31.14 7.90
N SER A 240 32.72 30.60 8.69
CA SER A 240 32.36 31.16 9.99
C SER A 240 32.16 30.06 11.04
N SER A 241 32.39 30.41 12.30
CA SER A 241 32.27 29.51 13.44
C SER A 241 31.91 30.28 14.71
N PHE A 242 31.39 29.55 15.70
CA PHE A 242 31.24 30.05 17.06
C PHE A 242 32.24 29.37 17.98
N ASP A 243 32.79 30.12 18.93
CA ASP A 243 33.49 29.54 20.07
C ASP A 243 32.50 29.12 21.18
N PRO A 244 32.96 28.40 22.23
CA PRO A 244 32.09 27.96 23.33
C PRO A 244 31.34 29.11 24.02
N ASP A 245 31.93 30.30 24.08
CA ASP A 245 31.37 31.50 24.73
C ASP A 245 30.32 32.23 23.87
N GLY A 246 30.08 31.77 22.64
CA GLY A 246 29.09 32.36 21.73
C GLY A 246 29.65 33.53 20.91
N LYS A 247 30.97 33.60 20.75
CA LYS A 247 31.63 34.57 19.88
C LYS A 247 31.64 34.08 18.44
N LEU A 248 30.96 34.82 17.57
CA LEU A 248 30.98 34.62 16.12
C LEU A 248 32.31 35.10 15.55
N THR A 249 32.97 34.24 14.79
CA THR A 249 34.13 34.56 13.97
C THR A 249 33.80 34.31 12.50
N ILE A 250 34.07 35.29 11.63
CA ILE A 250 33.89 35.19 10.16
C ILE A 250 35.22 35.45 9.46
N ASN A 251 35.65 34.50 8.64
CA ASN A 251 36.90 34.50 7.91
C ASN A 251 36.64 34.61 6.40
N CYS A 252 36.63 35.84 5.89
CA CYS A 252 36.45 36.13 4.47
C CYS A 252 37.78 36.35 3.74
N PRO A 253 37.85 36.04 2.42
CA PRO A 253 38.97 36.45 1.60
C PRO A 253 39.19 37.97 1.65
N LYS A 254 40.44 38.40 1.51
CA LYS A 254 40.82 39.83 1.55
C LYS A 254 40.05 40.62 0.48
N GLY A 255 39.39 41.71 0.88
CA GLY A 255 38.58 42.56 -0.01
C GLY A 255 37.11 42.14 -0.14
N VAL A 256 36.68 41.02 0.46
CA VAL A 256 35.27 40.61 0.49
C VAL A 256 34.61 41.12 1.76
N GLN A 257 33.45 41.77 1.64
CA GLN A 257 32.69 42.26 2.78
C GLN A 257 32.14 41.09 3.61
N ALA A 258 32.40 41.13 4.92
CA ALA A 258 31.82 40.22 5.90
C ALA A 258 30.66 40.91 6.64
N SER A 259 29.56 40.20 6.83
CA SER A 259 28.41 40.67 7.59
C SER A 259 27.70 39.51 8.26
N TYR A 260 26.78 39.82 9.15
CA TYR A 260 25.89 38.82 9.74
C TYR A 260 24.49 39.38 9.91
N ILE A 261 23.51 38.50 9.82
CA ILE A 261 22.10 38.81 9.94
C ILE A 261 21.56 38.07 11.16
N LEU A 262 20.97 38.83 12.09
CA LEU A 262 20.19 38.30 13.19
C LEU A 262 18.74 38.27 12.74
N THR A 263 18.16 37.09 12.67
CA THR A 263 16.77 36.91 12.27
C THR A 263 15.85 37.29 13.42
N PRO A 264 14.73 37.98 13.16
CA PRO A 264 13.74 38.32 14.19
C PRO A 264 13.07 37.06 14.73
N ASP A 265 12.31 37.19 15.81
CA ASP A 265 11.32 36.20 16.24
C ASP A 265 10.28 35.99 15.12
N PHE A 266 10.05 34.74 14.72
CA PHE A 266 9.16 34.31 13.65
C PHE A 266 7.74 34.84 13.89
N PHE A 267 7.25 34.81 15.14
CA PHE A 267 5.92 35.32 15.46
C PHE A 267 5.80 36.85 15.42
N LYS A 268 6.91 37.60 15.50
CA LYS A 268 6.88 39.06 15.33
C LYS A 268 6.57 39.50 13.90
N GLY A 269 6.77 38.60 12.92
CA GLY A 269 6.40 38.85 11.54
C GLY A 269 4.89 39.13 11.37
N ASN A 270 4.01 38.58 12.22
CA ASN A 270 2.55 38.81 12.16
C ASN A 270 1.91 38.48 10.78
N HIS A 271 2.41 37.48 10.04
CA HIS A 271 1.91 37.18 8.70
C HIS A 271 1.62 35.70 8.47
N TYR A 272 0.50 35.41 7.80
CA TYR A 272 0.21 34.07 7.29
C TYR A 272 1.16 33.75 6.12
N LEU A 273 2.02 32.76 6.32
CA LEU A 273 3.02 32.36 5.34
C LEU A 273 2.70 30.99 4.78
N SER A 274 2.20 31.01 3.54
CA SER A 274 1.97 29.82 2.72
C SER A 274 3.16 29.58 1.81
N TYR A 275 3.43 28.32 1.47
CA TYR A 275 4.47 27.91 0.52
C TYR A 275 4.34 28.53 -0.89
N LYS A 276 3.21 29.17 -1.21
CA LYS A 276 2.88 29.61 -2.57
C LYS A 276 3.68 30.83 -3.05
N ASP A 277 4.23 31.65 -2.17
CA ASP A 277 4.90 32.92 -2.55
C ASP A 277 6.21 33.13 -1.77
N MET A 278 7.29 32.46 -2.21
CA MET A 278 8.58 32.47 -1.52
C MET A 278 9.32 33.81 -1.53
N ASN A 279 9.19 34.58 -2.61
CA ASN A 279 9.71 35.95 -2.66
C ASN A 279 8.99 36.84 -1.64
N GLN A 280 7.68 36.60 -1.46
CA GLN A 280 6.90 37.30 -0.44
C GLN A 280 7.39 36.94 0.97
N LEU A 281 7.80 35.70 1.26
CA LEU A 281 8.39 35.34 2.56
C LEU A 281 9.68 36.13 2.85
N ILE A 282 10.60 36.18 1.88
CA ILE A 282 11.86 36.91 2.01
C ILE A 282 11.59 38.40 2.16
N GLU A 283 10.71 38.97 1.34
CA GLU A 283 10.30 40.38 1.43
C GLU A 283 9.58 40.71 2.73
N THR A 284 8.80 39.77 3.27
CA THR A 284 8.05 39.95 4.51
C THR A 284 8.96 39.99 5.73
N TYR A 285 9.98 39.12 5.79
CA TYR A 285 10.91 39.10 6.91
C TYR A 285 12.09 40.07 6.77
N ALA A 286 12.46 40.46 5.54
CA ALA A 286 13.59 41.36 5.30
C ALA A 286 13.57 42.67 6.12
N PRO A 287 12.41 43.32 6.39
CA PRO A 287 12.33 44.52 7.23
C PRO A 287 12.65 44.26 8.71
N PHE A 288 12.44 43.03 9.19
CA PHE A 288 12.63 42.64 10.58
C PHE A 288 14.03 42.05 10.85
N GLU A 289 14.78 41.74 9.79
CA GLU A 289 16.18 41.30 9.88
C GLU A 289 17.09 42.41 10.42
N ARG A 290 17.91 42.10 11.43
CA ARG A 290 18.93 43.01 11.95
C ARG A 290 20.28 42.69 11.31
N LYS A 291 20.71 43.53 10.38
CA LYS A 291 21.93 43.35 9.58
C LYS A 291 23.08 44.13 10.19
N TYR A 292 24.23 43.49 10.35
CA TYR A 292 25.44 44.08 10.93
C TYR A 292 26.66 43.82 10.07
N ASN A 293 27.50 44.83 9.91
CA ASN A 293 28.82 44.67 9.32
C ASN A 293 29.75 43.94 10.30
N TYR A 294 30.53 42.99 9.81
CA TYR A 294 31.50 42.25 10.61
C TYR A 294 32.91 42.81 10.43
N THR A 295 33.51 43.27 11.53
CA THR A 295 34.88 43.82 11.54
C THR A 295 35.81 43.06 12.47
N LYS A 296 35.28 42.50 13.56
CA LYS A 296 36.01 41.72 14.57
C LYS A 296 35.08 40.68 15.20
N PRO A 297 35.64 39.63 15.82
CA PRO A 297 34.84 38.63 16.54
C PRO A 297 33.88 39.27 17.55
N VAL A 298 32.61 38.87 17.52
CA VAL A 298 31.50 39.50 18.25
C VAL A 298 30.65 38.46 18.98
N ILE A 299 30.21 38.76 20.19
CA ILE A 299 29.30 37.89 20.95
C ILE A 299 27.89 38.09 20.43
N VAL A 300 27.23 37.01 20.03
CA VAL A 300 25.84 37.02 19.52
C VAL A 300 25.02 36.01 20.32
N ARG A 301 23.80 36.41 20.73
CA ARG A 301 22.92 35.60 21.60
C ARG A 301 21.57 35.24 20.96
N ASP A 302 21.46 35.44 19.65
CA ASP A 302 20.30 35.04 18.86
C ASP A 302 20.36 33.55 18.54
N GLU A 303 19.22 32.88 18.50
CA GLU A 303 19.20 31.42 18.31
C GLU A 303 19.46 31.00 16.87
N THR A 304 19.27 31.93 15.91
CA THR A 304 19.55 31.76 14.48
C THR A 304 20.34 32.96 13.97
N ILE A 305 21.50 32.68 13.38
CA ILE A 305 22.38 33.69 12.77
C ILE A 305 22.72 33.26 11.35
N VAL A 306 22.64 34.18 10.40
CA VAL A 306 23.14 33.97 9.04
C VAL A 306 24.42 34.78 8.86
N ALA A 307 25.57 34.11 8.87
CA ALA A 307 26.86 34.71 8.55
C ALA A 307 26.97 34.88 7.03
N LYS A 308 27.49 36.02 6.58
CA LYS A 308 27.62 36.39 5.17
C LYS A 308 29.07 36.76 4.83
N CYS A 309 29.50 36.31 3.66
CA CYS A 309 30.83 36.58 3.11
C CYS A 309 30.71 36.84 1.60
N GLY A 310 30.50 38.10 1.23
CA GLY A 310 29.95 38.44 -0.09
C GLY A 310 28.62 37.72 -0.30
N GLU A 311 28.46 37.03 -1.43
CA GLU A 311 27.27 36.23 -1.76
C GLU A 311 27.13 34.93 -0.94
N ARG A 312 28.21 34.48 -0.30
CA ARG A 312 28.19 33.23 0.48
C ARG A 312 27.44 33.43 1.79
N SER A 313 26.62 32.46 2.17
CA SER A 313 25.91 32.44 3.44
C SER A 313 26.13 31.13 4.19
N GLN A 314 26.17 31.21 5.52
CA GLN A 314 26.28 30.06 6.41
C GLN A 314 25.35 30.29 7.59
N VAL A 315 24.50 29.31 7.91
CA VAL A 315 23.51 29.37 8.97
C VAL A 315 24.06 28.71 10.23
N HIS A 316 24.01 29.44 11.34
CA HIS A 316 24.34 28.94 12.67
C HIS A 316 23.11 28.92 13.54
N THR A 317 22.99 27.86 14.32
CA THR A 317 21.87 27.64 15.23
C THR A 317 22.37 27.24 16.60
N ARG A 318 21.85 27.85 17.66
CA ARG A 318 22.22 27.51 19.03
C ARG A 318 21.06 27.84 19.97
N ASN A 319 20.79 26.97 20.94
CA ASN A 319 19.91 27.36 22.03
C ASN A 319 20.70 28.17 23.06
N PHE A 320 20.15 29.31 23.48
CA PHE A 320 20.72 30.14 24.55
C PHE A 320 19.78 30.22 25.74
N LYS A 321 20.27 29.92 26.94
CA LYS A 321 19.49 30.12 28.16
C LYS A 321 19.12 31.60 28.34
N LYS A 322 17.83 31.91 28.29
CA LYS A 322 17.25 33.22 28.61
C LYS A 322 17.08 33.32 30.12
N ALA A 323 17.83 34.23 30.75
CA ALA A 323 17.81 34.40 32.20
C ALA A 323 16.40 34.67 32.75
N SER A 324 15.59 35.47 32.05
CA SER A 324 14.20 35.76 32.43
C SER A 324 13.29 34.54 32.38
N ALA A 325 13.46 33.65 31.39
CA ALA A 325 12.69 32.41 31.29
C ALA A 325 13.09 31.43 32.41
N GLN A 326 14.39 31.28 32.67
CA GLN A 326 14.92 30.47 33.77
C GLN A 326 14.41 30.97 35.13
N GLU A 327 14.53 32.27 35.40
CA GLU A 327 14.10 32.88 36.65
C GLU A 327 12.60 32.66 36.85
N ARG A 328 11.78 32.98 35.84
CA ARG A 328 10.33 32.76 35.91
C ARG A 328 9.98 31.31 36.17
N ALA A 329 10.58 30.37 35.44
CA ALA A 329 10.31 28.94 35.58
C ALA A 329 10.89 28.34 36.87
N SER A 330 11.77 29.04 37.60
CA SER A 330 12.32 28.59 38.88
C SER A 330 11.36 28.74 40.06
N HIS A 331 10.21 29.41 39.85
CA HIS A 331 9.20 29.64 40.88
C HIS A 331 8.20 28.49 41.05
N PHE A 332 8.54 27.27 40.62
CA PHE A 332 7.69 26.09 40.80
C PHE A 332 7.35 25.82 42.28
N ASN A 333 8.23 26.21 43.21
CA ASN A 333 8.06 26.08 44.66
C ASN A 333 7.29 27.24 45.34
N ARG A 334 6.95 28.30 44.59
CA ARG A 334 6.22 29.48 45.07
C ARG A 334 5.19 29.90 44.01
N PRO A 335 4.02 29.25 43.99
CA PRO A 335 2.99 29.52 43.00
C PRO A 335 2.61 31.00 42.96
N THR A 336 2.58 31.59 41.77
CA THR A 336 2.26 33.01 41.55
C THR A 336 0.78 33.25 41.23
N LEU A 337 -0.07 32.22 41.31
CA LEU A 337 -1.49 32.30 40.94
C LEU A 337 -2.31 33.09 41.98
N PRO A 338 -3.27 33.96 41.57
CA PRO A 338 -3.87 34.96 42.46
C PRO A 338 -5.01 34.46 43.38
N ASN A 339 -5.37 33.17 43.37
CA ASN A 339 -6.58 32.69 44.05
C ASN A 339 -6.29 32.10 45.44
N GLU A 340 -6.91 32.70 46.47
CA GLU A 340 -6.88 32.28 47.88
C GLU A 340 -7.50 30.88 48.13
N ASN A 341 -8.28 30.34 47.19
CA ASN A 341 -8.88 29.00 47.26
C ASN A 341 -7.98 27.87 46.75
N ILE A 342 -6.75 28.15 46.31
CA ILE A 342 -5.74 27.12 46.10
C ILE A 342 -5.24 26.72 47.48
N HIS A 343 -6.07 25.97 48.22
CA HIS A 343 -5.70 25.33 49.47
C HIS A 343 -4.54 24.37 49.17
N ILE A 344 -3.33 24.93 49.24
CA ILE A 344 -2.03 24.32 49.43
C ILE A 344 -2.08 22.82 49.14
N MET A 345 -1.84 22.45 47.87
CA MET A 345 -1.41 21.10 47.52
C MET A 345 -0.08 20.86 48.23
N ASP A 346 -0.26 20.32 49.44
CA ASP A 346 0.65 19.82 50.44
C ASP A 346 2.12 19.79 50.03
N GLN A 347 2.96 20.60 50.71
CA GLN A 347 4.42 20.56 50.97
C GLN A 347 5.42 19.86 49.99
N GLN A 348 4.99 19.29 48.87
CA GLN A 348 5.65 18.30 48.02
C GLN A 348 6.17 18.90 46.71
N ILE A 349 5.65 20.05 46.24
CA ILE A 349 6.14 20.73 45.03
C ILE A 349 7.38 21.59 45.38
N LYS A 350 8.45 20.93 45.87
CA LYS A 350 9.76 21.58 46.09
C LYS A 350 10.79 21.22 45.03
N THR A 351 10.49 20.26 44.16
CA THR A 351 11.39 19.76 43.13
C THR A 351 10.98 20.24 41.76
N LYS A 352 11.94 20.28 40.84
CA LYS A 352 11.72 20.54 39.42
C LYS A 352 10.59 19.63 38.86
N PRO A 353 9.62 20.17 38.12
CA PRO A 353 8.63 19.36 37.42
C PRO A 353 9.23 18.47 36.32
N ILE A 354 8.53 17.39 35.98
CA ILE A 354 8.86 16.52 34.84
C ILE A 354 8.79 17.35 33.54
N ASP A 355 9.81 17.20 32.71
CA ASP A 355 9.91 17.80 31.39
C ASP A 355 8.94 17.12 30.41
N ILE A 356 8.41 17.86 29.44
CA ILE A 356 7.43 17.36 28.46
C ILE A 356 7.96 17.62 27.06
N MET A 357 8.06 16.57 26.25
CA MET A 357 8.39 16.68 24.83
C MET A 357 7.29 16.02 24.00
N LEU A 358 6.53 16.84 23.27
CA LEU A 358 5.60 16.37 22.25
C LEU A 358 6.30 16.40 20.90
N LEU A 359 6.89 15.27 20.52
CA LEU A 359 7.63 15.08 19.27
C LEU A 359 6.72 14.50 18.20
N THR A 360 6.22 15.37 17.34
CA THR A 360 5.37 15.03 16.20
C THR A 360 6.22 14.75 14.97
N ILE A 361 5.96 13.65 14.28
CA ILE A 361 6.66 13.23 13.08
C ILE A 361 5.64 13.14 11.94
N ASN A 362 5.76 14.04 10.96
CA ASN A 362 4.74 14.18 9.92
C ASN A 362 4.64 12.92 9.04
N GLY A 363 3.43 12.37 8.92
CA GLY A 363 3.15 11.19 8.08
C GLY A 363 3.72 9.86 8.59
N LEU A 364 4.04 9.75 9.88
CA LEU A 364 4.58 8.52 10.47
C LEU A 364 3.46 7.57 10.92
N SER A 365 3.19 6.53 10.13
CA SER A 365 2.29 5.46 10.54
C SER A 365 2.96 4.47 11.49
N ARG A 366 2.14 3.71 12.24
CA ARG A 366 2.60 2.65 13.14
C ARG A 366 3.41 1.60 12.39
N GLY A 367 2.88 1.11 11.27
CA GLY A 367 3.56 0.11 10.43
C GLY A 367 4.83 0.65 9.81
N HIS A 368 4.79 1.91 9.38
CA HIS A 368 5.92 2.59 8.76
C HIS A 368 7.06 2.83 9.75
N PHE A 369 6.79 3.10 11.02
CA PHE A 369 7.84 3.36 12.01
C PHE A 369 8.87 2.23 12.10
N LYS A 370 8.41 0.98 12.13
CA LYS A 370 9.29 -0.20 12.18
C LYS A 370 10.07 -0.44 10.88
N ARG A 371 9.49 -0.06 9.73
CA ARG A 371 10.11 -0.23 8.40
C ARG A 371 11.11 0.87 8.07
N ALA A 372 10.77 2.12 8.40
CA ALA A 372 11.54 3.30 8.04
C ALA A 372 12.54 3.74 9.11
N LEU A 373 12.24 3.54 10.39
CA LEU A 373 13.13 3.94 11.50
C LEU A 373 13.50 2.72 12.38
N PRO A 374 14.04 1.64 11.79
CA PRO A 374 14.27 0.38 12.51
C PRO A 374 15.28 0.51 13.66
N LYS A 375 16.32 1.36 13.55
CA LYS A 375 17.29 1.57 14.63
C LYS A 375 16.64 2.28 15.81
N THR A 376 15.87 3.32 15.53
CA THR A 376 15.14 4.10 16.53
C THR A 376 14.11 3.22 17.24
N PHE A 377 13.31 2.46 16.48
CA PHE A 377 12.35 1.50 17.04
C PHE A 377 13.05 0.49 17.96
N SER A 378 14.18 -0.09 17.52
CA SER A 378 14.96 -1.04 18.32
C SER A 378 15.48 -0.42 19.62
N THR A 379 15.93 0.84 19.57
CA THR A 379 16.38 1.57 20.77
C THR A 379 15.22 1.84 21.73
N ILE A 380 14.05 2.24 21.24
CA ILE A 380 12.86 2.42 22.08
C ILE A 380 12.44 1.09 22.72
N GLN A 381 12.43 -0.01 21.94
CA GLN A 381 12.15 -1.34 22.48
C GLN A 381 13.18 -1.75 23.56
N ALA A 382 14.45 -1.40 23.39
CA ALA A 382 15.50 -1.68 24.38
C ALA A 382 15.34 -0.89 25.70
N ILE A 383 14.60 0.23 25.71
CA ILE A 383 14.26 0.95 26.96
C ILE A 383 13.44 0.04 27.88
N GLN A 384 12.55 -0.79 27.32
CA GLN A 384 11.73 -1.73 28.06
C GLN A 384 12.54 -2.89 28.68
N GLY A 385 13.56 -3.37 27.96
CA GLY A 385 14.28 -4.63 28.23
C GLY A 385 15.55 -4.53 29.08
N ASN A 386 16.10 -3.35 29.38
CA ASN A 386 17.36 -3.22 30.10
C ASN A 386 17.18 -3.16 31.63
N GLY A 387 18.05 -3.88 32.37
CA GLY A 387 18.01 -4.06 33.83
C GLY A 387 18.20 -2.82 34.72
N LYS A 388 18.19 -1.61 34.15
CA LYS A 388 18.08 -0.33 34.87
C LYS A 388 16.97 0.50 34.22
N LYS A 389 15.71 0.17 34.53
CA LYS A 389 14.52 0.81 33.94
C LYS A 389 14.35 2.22 34.49
N THR A 390 15.04 3.22 33.94
CA THR A 390 14.79 4.64 34.28
C THR A 390 13.47 5.15 33.71
N SER A 391 12.99 4.51 32.65
CA SER A 391 11.78 4.90 31.94
C SER A 391 11.02 3.67 31.47
N LYS A 392 9.73 3.87 31.21
CA LYS A 392 8.79 2.86 30.75
C LYS A 392 8.10 3.31 29.48
N VAL A 393 7.95 2.40 28.53
CA VAL A 393 7.38 2.68 27.22
C VAL A 393 5.97 2.10 27.16
N TYR A 394 5.03 2.91 26.67
CA TYR A 394 3.67 2.51 26.34
C TYR A 394 3.45 2.71 24.84
N GLN A 395 2.92 1.70 24.16
CA GLN A 395 2.61 1.75 22.73
C GLN A 395 1.11 1.65 22.51
N PHE A 396 0.55 2.64 21.83
CA PHE A 396 -0.88 2.69 21.56
C PHE A 396 -1.16 2.21 20.13
N SER A 397 -1.54 0.94 20.02
CA SER A 397 -1.69 0.27 18.72
C SER A 397 -2.90 0.72 17.91
N LYS A 398 -3.91 1.33 18.56
CA LYS A 398 -5.13 1.84 17.93
C LYS A 398 -5.29 3.36 18.07
N TYR A 399 -4.17 4.08 18.10
CA TYR A 399 -4.22 5.52 17.92
C TYR A 399 -4.60 5.82 16.46
N HIS A 400 -5.73 6.50 16.27
CA HIS A 400 -6.34 6.70 14.96
C HIS A 400 -6.38 8.19 14.61
N SER A 401 -5.97 8.54 13.40
CA SER A 401 -6.07 9.93 12.92
C SER A 401 -7.54 10.29 12.67
N LEU A 402 -7.92 11.56 12.84
CA LEU A 402 -9.28 12.00 12.51
C LEU A 402 -9.51 12.08 11.00
N TRP A 403 -8.44 12.32 10.25
CA TRP A 403 -8.42 12.44 8.80
C TRP A 403 -7.00 12.27 8.25
N GLY A 404 -6.86 12.07 6.93
CA GLY A 404 -5.55 11.97 6.27
C GLY A 404 -4.76 13.26 6.10
N ASP A 405 -5.22 14.38 6.67
CA ASP A 405 -4.57 15.70 6.59
C ASP A 405 -4.03 16.12 7.96
N SER A 406 -2.80 16.62 7.98
CA SER A 406 -2.08 17.04 9.19
C SER A 406 -2.81 18.13 9.97
N TYR A 407 -3.54 19.01 9.29
CA TYR A 407 -4.28 20.11 9.91
C TYR A 407 -5.26 19.63 10.99
N PHE A 408 -6.14 18.71 10.63
CA PHE A 408 -7.21 18.26 11.53
C PHE A 408 -6.65 17.55 12.76
N ASN A 409 -5.60 16.76 12.56
CA ASN A 409 -4.98 15.98 13.63
C ASN A 409 -4.17 16.86 14.58
N THR A 410 -3.30 17.72 14.06
CA THR A 410 -2.47 18.60 14.89
C THR A 410 -3.31 19.63 15.64
N LEU A 411 -4.31 20.22 15.01
CA LEU A 411 -5.23 21.16 15.67
C LEU A 411 -5.97 20.49 16.83
N SER A 412 -6.50 19.28 16.61
CA SER A 412 -7.20 18.51 17.65
C SER A 412 -6.25 18.07 18.77
N MET A 413 -5.05 17.60 18.43
CA MET A 413 -4.02 17.19 19.39
C MET A 413 -3.53 18.36 20.25
N TYR A 414 -3.40 19.55 19.68
CA TYR A 414 -2.86 20.70 20.39
C TYR A 414 -3.91 21.44 21.21
N THR A 415 -5.19 21.43 20.81
CA THR A 415 -6.22 22.32 21.37
C THR A 415 -7.52 21.63 21.79
N GLY A 416 -7.68 20.35 21.49
CA GLY A 416 -8.93 19.62 21.72
C GLY A 416 -10.07 20.06 20.80
N TYR A 417 -9.82 20.93 19.82
CA TYR A 417 -10.83 21.38 18.89
C TYR A 417 -11.00 20.40 17.73
N ASN A 418 -12.19 19.80 17.63
CA ASN A 418 -12.56 18.96 16.50
C ASN A 418 -12.90 19.82 15.27
N ALA A 419 -11.92 20.03 14.40
CA ALA A 419 -12.08 20.77 13.16
C ALA A 419 -12.82 20.00 12.04
N VAL A 420 -13.09 18.71 12.25
CA VAL A 420 -13.62 17.81 11.21
C VAL A 420 -15.15 17.81 11.16
N ARG A 421 -15.81 18.07 12.29
CA ARG A 421 -17.26 18.37 12.42
C ARG A 421 -18.24 17.32 11.86
N TYR A 422 -17.88 16.05 11.84
CA TYR A 422 -18.82 15.02 11.35
C TYR A 422 -19.95 14.76 12.34
N SER A 423 -21.20 14.82 11.85
CA SER A 423 -22.39 14.27 12.50
C SER A 423 -22.80 12.97 11.80
N GLU A 424 -23.53 12.07 12.49
CA GLU A 424 -23.92 10.73 12.02
C GLU A 424 -24.64 10.66 10.66
N LYS A 425 -25.06 11.80 10.05
CA LYS A 425 -25.96 11.80 8.88
C LYS A 425 -25.44 12.49 7.61
N ASP A 426 -24.24 13.08 7.58
CA ASP A 426 -23.89 13.98 6.48
C ASP A 426 -22.87 13.40 5.47
N ILE A 427 -23.39 12.97 4.31
CA ILE A 427 -22.64 12.77 3.05
C ILE A 427 -22.28 14.11 2.38
N ASP A 428 -22.76 15.26 2.90
CA ASP A 428 -22.80 16.50 2.12
C ASP A 428 -22.24 17.76 2.79
N VAL A 429 -21.19 17.64 3.63
CA VAL A 429 -20.45 18.84 4.07
C VAL A 429 -19.39 19.24 3.05
N LYS A 430 -19.83 19.61 1.84
CA LYS A 430 -19.09 20.59 1.05
C LYS A 430 -19.21 21.95 1.73
N GLY A 431 -18.21 22.28 2.54
CA GLY A 431 -17.88 23.66 2.90
C GLY A 431 -18.86 24.37 3.82
N LYS A 432 -18.65 24.27 5.14
CA LYS A 432 -18.89 25.38 6.07
C LYS A 432 -17.81 25.42 7.15
N SER A 433 -16.65 26.00 6.81
CA SER A 433 -15.64 26.49 7.75
C SER A 433 -16.20 27.69 8.54
N GLY A 434 -17.10 27.43 9.49
CA GLY A 434 -17.97 28.47 10.05
C GLY A 434 -17.96 28.66 11.57
N TYR A 435 -17.07 28.02 12.32
CA TYR A 435 -16.83 28.34 13.73
C TYR A 435 -15.32 28.39 13.93
N ALA A 436 -14.81 29.55 14.28
CA ALA A 436 -13.40 29.73 14.55
C ALA A 436 -13.04 28.94 15.82
N HIS A 437 -11.96 28.17 15.77
CA HIS A 437 -11.25 27.78 16.99
C HIS A 437 -11.11 29.03 17.88
N LYS A 438 -11.57 28.94 19.13
CA LYS A 438 -11.50 30.03 20.12
C LYS A 438 -10.54 29.61 21.22
N TRP A 439 -9.53 30.44 21.46
CA TRP A 439 -8.48 30.16 22.44
C TRP A 439 -9.01 30.11 23.87
N GLU A 440 -10.13 30.81 24.13
CA GLU A 440 -10.79 30.86 25.42
C GLU A 440 -11.47 29.52 25.78
N THR A 441 -11.90 28.76 24.76
CA THR A 441 -12.59 27.46 24.95
C THR A 441 -11.71 26.27 24.58
N ASN A 442 -10.71 26.48 23.74
CA ASN A 442 -9.80 25.46 23.22
C ASN A 442 -8.35 25.94 23.35
N PRO A 443 -7.83 26.15 24.58
CA PRO A 443 -6.45 26.57 24.75
C PRO A 443 -5.48 25.49 24.29
N MET A 444 -4.27 25.88 23.94
CA MET A 444 -3.18 24.94 23.69
C MET A 444 -2.92 24.10 24.94
N TYR A 445 -2.58 22.82 24.78
CA TYR A 445 -2.38 21.89 25.89
C TYR A 445 -1.39 22.40 26.95
N TYR A 446 -0.32 23.09 26.51
CA TYR A 446 0.71 23.62 27.41
C TYR A 446 0.20 24.76 28.30
N GLN A 447 -0.92 25.40 27.97
CA GLN A 447 -1.50 26.48 28.79
C GLN A 447 -2.09 25.95 30.10
N SER A 448 -2.46 24.67 30.16
CA SER A 448 -2.85 24.02 31.41
C SER A 448 -1.70 23.90 32.40
N PHE A 449 -0.45 24.03 31.97
CA PHE A 449 0.71 23.94 32.83
C PHE A 449 1.12 25.32 33.35
N ARG A 450 1.65 25.33 34.57
CA ARG A 450 2.10 26.56 35.24
C ARG A 450 3.28 27.21 34.52
N THR A 451 3.09 28.46 34.11
CA THR A 451 4.12 29.25 33.39
C THR A 451 5.30 29.67 34.28
N ASP A 452 5.11 29.64 35.59
CA ASP A 452 6.14 29.88 36.60
C ASP A 452 6.93 28.61 36.97
N SER A 453 6.68 27.52 36.26
CA SER A 453 7.29 26.21 36.47
C SER A 453 7.95 25.64 35.20
N TYR A 454 7.60 26.19 34.04
CA TYR A 454 7.99 25.68 32.73
C TYR A 454 8.57 26.75 31.80
N VAL A 455 9.61 26.36 31.06
CA VAL A 455 10.12 27.05 29.88
C VAL A 455 9.53 26.38 28.64
N ASN A 456 8.86 27.17 27.79
CA ASN A 456 8.13 26.67 26.62
C ASN A 456 8.92 26.90 25.32
N SER A 457 9.02 25.87 24.48
CA SER A 457 9.62 25.97 23.15
C SER A 457 8.70 25.46 22.03
N TRP A 458 8.74 26.14 20.88
CA TRP A 458 8.08 25.76 19.65
C TRP A 458 9.11 25.46 18.56
N VAL A 459 9.25 24.19 18.20
CA VAL A 459 10.25 23.75 17.23
C VAL A 459 9.54 23.16 16.01
N HIS A 460 9.74 23.75 14.84
CA HIS A 460 9.00 23.34 13.64
C HIS A 460 9.93 23.26 12.43
N GLY A 461 10.09 22.07 11.84
CA GLY A 461 11.01 21.79 10.72
C GLY A 461 10.59 22.37 9.35
N THR A 462 9.84 23.46 9.33
CA THR A 462 9.48 24.19 8.11
C THR A 462 9.21 25.66 8.41
N CYS A 463 9.42 26.53 7.42
CA CYS A 463 9.11 27.96 7.44
C CYS A 463 7.62 28.30 7.32
N ALA A 464 6.76 27.33 7.05
CA ALA A 464 5.33 27.59 6.91
C ALA A 464 4.72 27.93 8.28
N ASP A 465 3.97 29.03 8.34
CA ASP A 465 3.33 29.46 9.59
C ASP A 465 2.04 28.66 9.85
N TRP A 466 2.22 27.40 10.20
CA TRP A 466 1.16 26.48 10.58
C TRP A 466 0.43 26.95 11.85
N PHE A 467 1.13 27.67 12.73
CA PHE A 467 0.54 28.20 13.95
C PHE A 467 -0.56 29.21 13.62
N THR A 468 -0.23 30.28 12.89
CA THR A 468 -1.22 31.31 12.50
C THR A 468 -2.28 30.72 11.59
N LYS A 469 -1.89 29.87 10.62
CA LYS A 469 -2.83 29.20 9.70
C LYS A 469 -3.92 28.43 10.42
N HIS A 470 -3.53 27.63 11.40
CA HIS A 470 -4.38 26.60 11.96
C HIS A 470 -5.07 27.04 13.24
N LEU A 471 -4.43 27.95 14.00
CA LEU A 471 -4.93 28.44 15.29
C LEU A 471 -5.48 29.87 15.21
N GLY A 472 -5.32 30.58 14.09
CA GLY A 472 -5.90 31.91 13.87
C GLY A 472 -5.35 33.00 14.81
N LYS A 473 -4.15 32.81 15.37
CA LYS A 473 -3.41 33.82 16.16
C LYS A 473 -2.04 34.01 15.56
N THR A 474 -1.57 35.25 15.55
CA THR A 474 -0.26 35.62 14.99
C THR A 474 0.93 35.12 15.80
N GLY A 475 0.68 34.54 16.97
CA GLY A 475 1.68 33.85 17.76
C GLY A 475 1.12 33.31 19.07
N PRO A 476 1.86 32.41 19.73
CA PRO A 476 1.51 31.91 21.05
C PRO A 476 1.55 33.03 22.08
N THR A 477 0.58 33.03 22.99
CA THR A 477 0.51 34.04 24.05
C THR A 477 1.69 33.95 25.02
N ARG A 478 2.38 32.80 25.12
CA ARG A 478 3.45 32.53 26.11
C ARG A 478 4.48 31.49 25.64
N MET A 479 5.40 31.89 24.76
CA MET A 479 6.49 31.06 24.23
C MET A 479 7.86 31.68 24.56
N ASP A 480 8.78 30.92 25.16
CA ASP A 480 10.10 31.43 25.51
C ASP A 480 11.11 31.23 24.39
N HIS A 481 10.95 30.16 23.63
CA HIS A 481 11.88 29.73 22.60
C HIS A 481 11.14 29.30 21.35
N GLU A 482 11.75 29.58 20.20
CA GLU A 482 11.25 29.10 18.93
C GLU A 482 12.41 28.68 18.02
N PHE A 483 12.16 27.66 17.20
CA PHE A 483 13.15 27.14 16.28
C PHE A 483 12.51 26.79 14.95
N VAL A 484 12.35 27.83 14.12
CA VAL A 484 11.66 27.78 12.81
C VAL A 484 12.51 28.44 11.72
N LEU A 485 13.11 29.60 12.03
CA LEU A 485 13.83 30.48 11.11
C LEU A 485 14.95 29.83 10.29
N PRO A 486 15.76 28.87 10.80
CA PRO A 486 16.78 28.22 9.98
C PRO A 486 16.19 27.52 8.75
N PHE A 487 14.95 27.04 8.87
CA PHE A 487 14.24 26.34 7.80
C PHE A 487 13.60 27.29 6.79
N CYS A 488 13.66 28.60 7.03
CA CYS A 488 13.35 29.67 6.07
C CYS A 488 14.54 30.01 5.15
N SER A 489 15.69 29.33 5.29
CA SER A 489 16.86 29.54 4.45
C SER A 489 16.63 29.08 3.01
N SER A 490 17.09 29.86 2.03
CA SER A 490 17.09 29.48 0.61
C SER A 490 17.84 28.17 0.30
N GLN A 491 18.67 27.68 1.24
CA GLN A 491 19.30 26.37 1.13
C GLN A 491 18.34 25.19 1.35
N VAL A 492 17.34 25.36 2.22
CA VAL A 492 16.26 24.39 2.46
C VAL A 492 15.21 24.47 1.37
N LEU A 493 14.97 25.70 0.92
CA LEU A 493 13.95 26.08 -0.04
C LEU A 493 14.57 26.04 -1.43
N THR A 494 14.80 24.83 -1.97
CA THR A 494 15.34 24.66 -3.33
C THR A 494 14.62 25.58 -4.32
N PRO A 495 15.35 26.42 -5.09
CA PRO A 495 14.73 27.23 -6.13
C PRO A 495 14.17 26.27 -7.18
N VAL A 496 12.85 26.15 -7.21
CA VAL A 496 12.17 25.57 -8.36
C VAL A 496 12.34 26.59 -9.47
N ASN A 497 13.42 26.45 -10.25
CA ASN A 497 13.59 27.09 -11.56
C ASN A 497 12.62 26.48 -12.59
N SER A 498 11.38 26.25 -12.20
CA SER A 498 10.28 26.06 -13.12
C SER A 498 9.16 26.98 -12.67
N THR A 499 8.70 27.77 -13.61
CA THR A 499 7.41 28.44 -13.69
C THR A 499 6.21 27.47 -13.58
N GLU A 500 6.35 26.36 -12.86
CA GLU A 500 5.34 25.33 -12.70
C GLU A 500 4.98 25.18 -11.23
N ASN A 501 4.00 25.99 -10.83
CA ASN A 501 2.83 25.51 -10.10
C ASN A 501 3.10 24.44 -9.03
N TYR A 502 3.40 24.86 -7.80
CA TYR A 502 2.96 24.11 -6.61
C TYR A 502 1.42 23.96 -6.56
N ASN A 503 0.70 24.65 -7.46
CA ASN A 503 -0.74 24.77 -7.50
C ASN A 503 -1.48 23.88 -8.50
N ASN A 504 -0.83 23.12 -9.37
CA ASN A 504 -1.53 22.23 -10.31
C ASN A 504 -0.65 21.02 -10.66
N ASN A 505 -1.07 19.82 -10.26
CA ASN A 505 -0.64 18.54 -10.86
C ASN A 505 0.87 18.23 -10.95
N THR A 506 1.72 18.75 -10.07
CA THR A 506 3.16 18.37 -10.02
C THR A 506 3.42 16.98 -9.40
N GLN A 507 2.37 16.19 -9.13
CA GLN A 507 2.48 14.73 -9.04
C GLN A 507 3.05 14.10 -10.33
N ASN A 508 3.03 14.80 -11.47
CA ASN A 508 3.43 14.24 -12.75
C ASN A 508 4.91 14.39 -13.13
N ASN A 509 5.67 15.33 -12.54
CA ASN A 509 7.05 15.58 -13.00
C ASN A 509 8.14 14.87 -12.17
N TYR A 510 7.86 14.44 -10.93
CA TYR A 510 8.68 13.51 -10.16
C TYR A 510 7.77 12.69 -9.23
N PRO A 511 7.21 11.55 -9.69
CA PRO A 511 6.07 10.90 -9.03
C PRO A 511 6.27 10.40 -7.59
N PHE A 512 7.46 10.53 -7.00
CA PHE A 512 7.79 9.95 -5.68
C PHE A 512 8.65 10.81 -4.74
N HIS A 513 9.16 11.97 -5.18
CA HIS A 513 10.30 12.60 -4.49
C HIS A 513 9.97 13.99 -3.93
N ILE A 514 10.03 14.13 -2.60
CA ILE A 514 10.15 15.44 -1.95
C ILE A 514 11.65 15.74 -1.83
N PRO A 515 12.14 16.91 -2.30
CA PRO A 515 13.56 17.24 -2.27
C PRO A 515 14.15 17.12 -0.87
N LYS A 516 15.34 16.52 -0.77
CA LYS A 516 16.11 16.50 0.48
C LYS A 516 16.35 17.92 0.97
N ARG A 517 16.14 18.15 2.27
CA ARG A 517 16.31 19.45 2.90
C ARG A 517 17.66 19.51 3.61
N CYS A 518 18.55 20.36 3.11
CA CYS A 518 19.91 20.51 3.62
C CYS A 518 20.20 21.97 3.95
N ILE A 519 20.94 22.20 5.03
CA ILE A 519 21.56 23.48 5.36
C ILE A 519 23.04 23.19 5.57
N ASP A 520 23.92 23.89 4.86
CA ASP A 520 25.38 23.80 5.00
C ASP A 520 25.94 22.36 5.02
N GLY A 521 25.35 21.46 4.22
CA GLY A 521 25.77 20.07 4.12
C GLY A 521 25.26 19.15 5.24
N LYS A 522 24.31 19.61 6.06
CA LYS A 522 23.65 18.84 7.13
C LYS A 522 22.13 18.81 6.92
N HIS A 523 21.48 17.72 7.32
CA HIS A 523 20.04 17.56 7.17
C HIS A 523 19.26 18.42 8.17
N THR A 524 18.05 18.86 7.81
CA THR A 524 17.25 19.76 8.66
C THR A 524 16.89 19.16 10.03
N HIS A 525 16.48 17.90 10.09
CA HIS A 525 16.21 17.21 11.35
C HIS A 525 17.42 17.15 12.29
N SER A 526 18.66 17.16 11.76
CA SER A 526 19.87 17.20 12.57
C SER A 526 19.98 18.48 13.40
N TYR A 527 19.60 19.62 12.82
CA TYR A 527 19.60 20.91 13.52
C TYR A 527 18.56 20.92 14.64
N ILE A 528 17.40 20.29 14.43
CA ILE A 528 16.36 20.14 15.45
C ILE A 528 16.88 19.32 16.63
N PHE A 529 17.46 18.14 16.39
CA PHE A 529 17.97 17.30 17.48
C PHE A 529 19.12 17.95 18.25
N ASP A 530 20.02 18.66 17.58
CA ASP A 530 21.09 19.41 18.24
C ASP A 530 20.53 20.56 19.09
N TYR A 531 19.55 21.30 18.57
CA TYR A 531 18.89 22.37 19.29
C TYR A 531 18.17 21.85 20.53
N LEU A 532 17.42 20.75 20.41
CA LEU A 532 16.71 20.11 21.52
C LEU A 532 17.68 19.62 22.59
N THR A 533 18.80 19.00 22.20
CA THR A 533 19.83 18.57 23.15
C THR A 533 20.35 19.75 23.95
N GLN A 534 20.71 20.86 23.27
CA GLN A 534 21.16 22.08 23.95
C GLN A 534 20.08 22.70 24.84
N PHE A 535 18.82 22.71 24.41
CA PHE A 535 17.71 23.24 25.21
C PHE A 535 17.50 22.42 26.49
N TRP A 536 17.57 21.09 26.40
CA TRP A 536 17.49 20.21 27.57
C TRP A 536 18.66 20.41 28.54
N ASP A 537 19.88 20.54 28.02
CA ASP A 537 21.09 20.80 28.83
C ASP A 537 21.07 22.18 29.50
N ASN A 538 20.69 23.22 28.74
CA ASN A 538 20.70 24.60 29.21
C ASN A 538 19.73 24.80 30.38
N TYR A 539 18.52 24.26 30.27
CA TYR A 539 17.44 24.40 31.27
C TYR A 539 17.29 23.15 32.15
N HIS A 540 18.39 22.54 32.58
CA HIS A 540 18.35 21.33 33.40
C HIS A 540 17.67 21.52 34.76
N ASP A 541 17.71 22.74 35.32
CA ASP A 541 17.21 23.07 36.68
C ASP A 541 15.70 23.39 36.75
N VAL A 542 15.02 23.56 35.61
CA VAL A 542 13.60 23.97 35.54
C VAL A 542 12.82 23.06 34.59
N GLY A 543 11.49 23.02 34.76
CA GLY A 543 10.62 22.27 33.86
C GLY A 543 10.69 22.82 32.44
N LYS A 544 10.60 21.94 31.45
CA LYS A 544 10.56 22.28 30.02
C LYS A 544 9.31 21.71 29.36
N ILE A 545 8.70 22.46 28.44
CA ILE A 545 7.71 21.93 27.49
C ILE A 545 8.19 22.26 26.09
N SER A 546 8.32 21.24 25.24
CA SER A 546 8.67 21.43 23.82
C SER A 546 7.61 20.81 22.93
N THR A 547 7.03 21.63 22.06
CA THR A 547 6.20 21.17 20.95
C THR A 547 7.07 21.12 19.71
N VAL A 548 7.35 19.91 19.23
CA VAL A 548 8.30 19.66 18.14
C VAL A 548 7.59 19.03 16.96
N THR A 549 7.85 19.52 15.74
CA THR A 549 7.37 18.90 14.50
C THR A 549 8.54 18.64 13.55
N LEU A 550 8.76 17.36 13.21
CA LEU A 550 9.68 16.92 12.18
C LEU A 550 8.95 16.77 10.84
N MET A 551 9.50 17.36 9.78
CA MET A 551 8.89 17.34 8.44
C MET A 551 9.60 16.38 7.47
N ASP A 552 10.80 15.92 7.82
CA ASP A 552 11.69 15.16 6.93
C ASP A 552 11.15 13.77 6.54
N THR A 553 10.18 13.23 7.28
CA THR A 553 9.55 11.91 7.04
C THR A 553 8.39 11.95 6.05
N PHE A 554 7.92 13.15 5.67
CA PHE A 554 6.91 13.34 4.64
C PHE A 554 7.56 13.16 3.26
N GLN A 555 7.87 11.92 2.88
CA GLN A 555 8.42 11.54 1.57
C GLN A 555 8.01 10.11 1.21
N GLY A 556 7.66 9.88 -0.06
CA GLY A 556 7.09 8.61 -0.52
C GLY A 556 8.14 7.50 -0.60
N THR A 557 9.35 7.82 -1.07
CA THR A 557 10.40 6.82 -1.34
C THR A 557 11.14 6.29 -0.13
N LEU A 558 11.01 6.94 1.03
CA LEU A 558 11.65 6.56 2.29
C LEU A 558 13.19 6.63 2.30
N ASP A 559 13.84 7.19 1.26
CA ASP A 559 15.30 7.16 1.14
C ASP A 559 16.02 8.03 2.19
N ILE A 560 15.38 9.15 2.61
CA ILE A 560 15.91 10.05 3.64
C ILE A 560 15.82 9.41 5.03
N ASN A 561 14.98 8.38 5.20
CA ASN A 561 14.69 7.80 6.51
C ASN A 561 15.90 7.10 7.13
N ASP A 562 16.89 6.65 6.36
CA ASP A 562 18.13 6.11 6.95
C ASP A 562 18.90 7.13 7.79
N TYR A 563 18.93 8.38 7.33
CA TYR A 563 19.64 9.46 8.03
C TYR A 563 18.82 9.95 9.21
N VAL A 564 17.51 10.12 9.00
CA VAL A 564 16.57 10.43 10.09
C VAL A 564 16.65 9.36 11.17
N ASP A 565 16.60 8.08 10.81
CA ASP A 565 16.70 6.96 11.74
C ASP A 565 18.03 6.97 12.49
N SER A 566 19.15 7.16 11.80
CA SER A 566 20.46 7.18 12.44
C SER A 566 20.60 8.31 13.46
N GLN A 567 20.13 9.50 13.12
CA GLN A 567 20.24 10.68 13.99
C GLN A 567 19.20 10.68 15.10
N PHE A 568 17.97 10.27 14.80
CA PHE A 568 16.91 10.17 15.79
C PHE A 568 17.25 9.08 16.82
N ASN A 569 17.76 7.93 16.39
CA ASN A 569 18.33 6.92 17.28
C ASN A 569 19.44 7.49 18.17
N THR A 570 20.34 8.33 17.62
CA THR A 570 21.41 8.98 18.40
C THR A 570 20.84 9.93 19.44
N PHE A 571 19.82 10.72 19.07
CA PHE A 571 19.09 11.61 19.96
C PHE A 571 18.40 10.84 21.09
N ILE A 572 17.64 9.78 20.79
CA ILE A 572 16.99 8.94 21.83
C ILE A 572 18.02 8.31 22.77
N LYS A 573 19.17 7.84 22.26
CA LYS A 573 20.27 7.35 23.11
C LYS A 573 20.92 8.44 23.96
N SER A 574 20.93 9.69 23.49
CA SER A 574 21.37 10.84 24.27
C SER A 574 20.40 11.08 25.43
N MET A 575 19.11 11.17 25.12
CA MET A 575 18.04 11.31 26.11
C MET A 575 18.08 10.17 27.14
N GLN A 576 18.26 8.92 26.71
CA GLN A 576 18.33 7.78 27.62
C GLN A 576 19.49 7.85 28.62
N ARG A 577 20.62 8.46 28.24
CA ARG A 577 21.80 8.58 29.10
C ARG A 577 21.65 9.66 30.18
N GLY A 578 20.83 10.69 29.97
CA GLY A 578 20.82 11.87 30.83
C GLY A 578 19.47 12.49 31.17
N HIS A 579 18.41 12.27 30.38
CA HIS A 579 17.17 13.07 30.46
C HIS A 579 15.86 12.28 30.43
N LEU A 580 15.85 11.00 30.03
CA LEU A 580 14.59 10.22 30.04
C LEU A 580 14.10 9.90 31.46
N ASN A 581 14.96 10.03 32.48
CA ASN A 581 14.57 9.83 33.87
C ASN A 581 13.76 11.01 34.44
N ASP A 582 13.68 12.14 33.76
CA ASP A 582 12.91 13.32 34.17
C ASP A 582 12.08 13.92 33.03
N THR A 583 11.90 13.17 31.93
CA THR A 583 11.13 13.60 30.76
C THR A 583 9.97 12.64 30.47
N ALA A 584 8.77 13.19 30.31
CA ALA A 584 7.65 12.58 29.61
C ALA A 584 7.78 12.85 28.11
N LEU A 585 8.17 11.82 27.34
CA LEU A 585 8.39 11.91 25.90
C LEU A 585 7.23 11.24 25.14
N PHE A 586 6.57 12.04 24.30
CA PHE A 586 5.49 11.60 23.42
C PHE A 586 6.05 11.60 21.98
N ILE A 587 6.13 10.43 21.35
CA ILE A 587 6.50 10.30 19.94
C ILE A 587 5.23 9.99 19.18
N VAL A 588 4.81 10.91 18.30
CA VAL A 588 3.47 10.91 17.70
C VAL A 588 3.57 11.10 16.20
N GLY A 589 2.88 10.27 15.43
CA GLY A 589 2.50 10.59 14.05
C GLY A 589 1.23 11.44 14.06
N ASP A 590 1.20 12.55 13.34
CA ASP A 590 -0.04 13.32 13.17
C ASP A 590 -1.07 12.54 12.34
N ASN A 591 -0.61 11.89 11.29
CA ASN A 591 -1.28 10.86 10.50
C ASN A 591 -0.23 9.87 9.99
N GLY A 592 -0.66 8.81 9.31
CA GLY A 592 0.26 8.04 8.50
C GLY A 592 0.51 8.65 7.12
N SER A 593 1.40 8.03 6.34
CA SER A 593 1.83 8.55 5.05
C SER A 593 0.68 8.68 4.06
N SER A 594 0.29 9.92 3.75
CA SER A 594 -0.78 10.26 2.80
C SER A 594 -0.31 10.46 1.36
N LEU A 595 0.93 10.07 1.04
CA LEU A 595 1.51 10.20 -0.29
C LEU A 595 0.94 9.14 -1.23
N LYS A 596 -0.19 9.50 -1.84
CA LYS A 596 -1.06 8.74 -2.76
C LYS A 596 -0.37 8.01 -3.93
N ASN A 597 0.92 8.24 -4.17
CA ASN A 597 1.65 7.69 -5.32
C ASN A 597 2.63 6.56 -4.95
N TYR A 598 2.92 6.29 -3.67
CA TYR A 598 3.78 5.15 -3.31
C TYR A 598 3.00 3.85 -3.14
N TYR A 599 1.73 3.99 -2.79
CA TYR A 599 0.76 2.93 -2.75
C TYR A 599 -0.22 3.22 -3.89
N PHE A 600 0.09 2.64 -5.05
CA PHE A 600 -0.69 2.86 -6.26
C PHE A 600 -2.06 2.22 -6.08
N ASN A 601 -3.07 3.02 -5.75
CA ASN A 601 -4.45 2.99 -6.30
C ASN A 601 -5.52 3.54 -5.35
N GLY A 602 -5.18 4.06 -4.16
CA GLY A 602 -6.22 4.33 -3.17
C GLY A 602 -6.81 3.02 -2.62
N ASP A 603 -5.96 1.99 -2.53
CA ASP A 603 -6.28 0.70 -1.96
C ASP A 603 -6.59 0.84 -0.45
N ASP A 604 -7.34 -0.10 0.11
CA ASP A 604 -7.73 -0.13 1.53
C ASP A 604 -6.54 0.01 2.50
N LEU A 605 -5.32 -0.38 2.09
CA LEU A 605 -4.12 -0.23 2.91
C LEU A 605 -3.67 1.23 3.03
N ASP A 606 -3.89 2.06 2.03
CA ASP A 606 -3.46 3.47 2.06
C ASP A 606 -4.24 4.18 3.14
N GLN A 607 -5.56 3.95 3.14
CA GLN A 607 -6.45 4.46 4.18
C GLN A 607 -6.06 3.88 5.54
N LEU A 608 -5.70 2.61 5.63
CA LEU A 608 -5.24 2.00 6.88
C LEU A 608 -3.93 2.61 7.40
N GLU A 609 -2.91 2.78 6.55
CA GLU A 609 -1.64 3.37 6.96
C GLU A 609 -1.85 4.84 7.34
N ILE A 610 -2.61 5.62 6.57
CA ILE A 610 -2.95 7.02 6.86
C ILE A 610 -3.74 7.16 8.17
N SER A 611 -4.68 6.24 8.43
CA SER A 611 -5.53 6.25 9.61
C SER A 611 -4.82 5.78 10.89
N MET A 612 -3.70 5.08 10.78
CA MET A 612 -3.01 4.44 11.91
C MET A 612 -1.63 5.03 12.20
N PRO A 613 -1.54 6.30 12.67
CA PRO A 613 -0.29 6.91 13.11
C PRO A 613 0.40 6.15 14.25
N ALA A 614 1.71 6.36 14.38
CA ALA A 614 2.47 5.89 15.52
C ALA A 614 2.18 6.72 16.78
N LEU A 615 2.04 6.08 17.95
CA LEU A 615 2.02 6.77 19.24
C LEU A 615 2.74 5.95 20.31
N TYR A 616 3.78 6.55 20.88
CA TYR A 616 4.55 6.04 22.00
C TYR A 616 4.63 7.08 23.10
N ILE A 617 4.34 6.66 24.33
CA ILE A 617 4.50 7.49 25.51
C ILE A 617 5.60 6.86 26.37
N ILE A 618 6.65 7.62 26.66
CA ILE A 618 7.77 7.19 27.47
C ILE A 618 7.77 8.04 28.74
N LEU A 619 7.59 7.39 29.89
CA LEU A 619 7.47 8.06 31.20
C LEU A 619 8.58 7.61 32.15
N PRO A 620 9.03 8.47 33.07
CA PRO A 620 9.97 8.06 34.12
C PRO A 620 9.39 6.94 34.99
N THR A 621 10.18 5.91 35.29
CA THR A 621 9.71 4.76 36.06
C THR A 621 9.31 5.16 37.48
N TRP A 622 10.03 6.10 38.11
CA TRP A 622 9.70 6.56 39.45
C TRP A 622 8.35 7.28 39.54
N PHE A 623 7.93 7.97 38.48
CA PHE A 623 6.60 8.58 38.40
C PHE A 623 5.53 7.50 38.31
N ILE A 624 5.77 6.50 37.47
CA ILE A 624 4.89 5.35 37.30
C ILE A 624 4.76 4.53 38.59
N ASP A 625 5.85 4.31 39.31
CA ASP A 625 5.85 3.55 40.56
C ASP A 625 5.09 4.28 41.67
N ARG A 626 5.09 5.63 41.65
CA ARG A 626 4.32 6.46 42.57
C ARG A 626 2.84 6.53 42.23
N HIS A 627 2.49 6.46 40.94
CA HIS A 627 1.12 6.52 40.44
C HIS A 627 0.76 5.20 39.74
N PRO A 628 0.60 4.09 40.49
CA PRO A 628 0.37 2.77 39.90
C PRO A 628 -0.91 2.70 39.06
N SER A 629 -1.93 3.46 39.42
CA SER A 629 -3.18 3.62 38.66
C SER A 629 -2.94 4.14 37.24
N VAL A 630 -2.01 5.10 37.06
CA VAL A 630 -1.62 5.60 35.73
C VAL A 630 -1.06 4.48 34.87
N ASN A 631 -0.20 3.64 35.45
CA ASN A 631 0.38 2.51 34.71
C ASN A 631 -0.67 1.46 34.33
N GLU A 632 -1.59 1.12 35.24
CA GLU A 632 -2.66 0.18 34.94
C GLU A 632 -3.56 0.70 33.80
N ILE A 633 -3.97 1.96 33.88
CA ILE A 633 -4.87 2.56 32.89
C ILE A 633 -4.19 2.71 31.52
N LEU A 634 -2.94 3.19 31.48
CA LEU A 634 -2.19 3.29 30.22
C LEU A 634 -2.03 1.92 29.54
N LYS A 635 -1.76 0.85 30.31
CA LYS A 635 -1.68 -0.51 29.79
C LYS A 635 -3.02 -1.01 29.23
N ILE A 636 -4.11 -0.80 29.96
CA ILE A 636 -5.46 -1.18 29.51
C ILE A 636 -5.81 -0.46 28.19
N ASN A 637 -5.32 0.77 28.02
CA ASN A 637 -5.59 1.61 26.87
C ASN A 637 -4.70 1.34 25.64
N GLU A 638 -3.62 0.54 25.73
CA GLU A 638 -2.69 0.28 24.60
C GLU A 638 -3.38 -0.31 23.35
N ASN A 639 -4.47 -1.07 23.54
CA ASN A 639 -5.29 -1.67 22.48
C ASN A 639 -6.72 -1.08 22.42
N LYS A 640 -6.95 0.11 23.01
CA LYS A 640 -8.20 0.86 22.87
C LYS A 640 -8.09 1.88 21.75
N LEU A 641 -9.19 2.09 21.04
CA LEU A 641 -9.26 3.04 19.95
C LEU A 641 -9.47 4.46 20.51
N PHE A 642 -8.69 5.42 20.05
CA PHE A 642 -8.82 6.83 20.41
C PHE A 642 -8.14 7.72 19.36
N THR A 643 -8.34 9.03 19.47
CA THR A 643 -7.92 10.01 18.47
C THR A 643 -7.04 11.10 19.08
N PRO A 644 -6.46 11.99 18.24
CA PRO A 644 -5.81 13.21 18.70
C PRO A 644 -6.56 14.01 19.78
N LEU A 645 -7.90 13.95 19.81
CA LEU A 645 -8.71 14.63 20.84
C LEU A 645 -8.43 14.07 22.23
N GLN A 646 -8.46 12.75 22.42
CA GLN A 646 -8.14 12.15 23.71
C GLN A 646 -6.67 12.36 24.08
N LEU A 647 -5.76 12.45 23.11
CA LEU A 647 -4.36 12.77 23.37
C LEU A 647 -4.19 14.20 23.94
N TYR A 648 -4.94 15.18 23.42
CA TYR A 648 -4.99 16.53 24.00
C TYR A 648 -5.39 16.51 25.48
N TYR A 649 -6.49 15.82 25.80
CA TYR A 649 -6.96 15.71 27.19
C TYR A 649 -6.00 14.93 28.08
N THR A 650 -5.28 13.95 27.52
CA THR A 650 -4.20 13.25 28.22
C THR A 650 -3.08 14.20 28.63
N LEU A 651 -2.59 15.02 27.69
CA LEU A 651 -1.54 16.01 27.94
C LEU A 651 -1.98 16.98 29.03
N ARG A 652 -3.22 17.49 28.98
CA ARG A 652 -3.75 18.37 30.01
C ARG A 652 -3.89 17.69 31.37
N ALA A 653 -4.38 16.46 31.41
CA ALA A 653 -4.58 15.73 32.66
C ALA A 653 -3.26 15.52 33.44
N PHE A 654 -2.10 15.43 32.76
CA PHE A 654 -0.80 15.40 33.44
C PHE A 654 -0.56 16.63 34.31
N SER A 655 -0.99 17.83 33.92
CA SER A 655 -0.77 19.07 34.69
C SER A 655 -1.28 19.00 36.14
N ARG A 656 -2.28 18.16 36.41
CA ARG A 656 -2.91 17.97 37.72
C ARG A 656 -2.06 17.15 38.70
N TYR A 657 -1.05 16.44 38.22
CA TYR A 657 -0.13 15.69 39.07
C TYR A 657 0.93 16.64 39.65
N ALA A 658 1.28 16.46 40.93
CA ALA A 658 2.25 17.32 41.61
C ALA A 658 3.61 17.38 40.87
N GLU A 659 4.02 16.25 40.29
CA GLU A 659 5.24 16.14 39.48
C GLU A 659 5.22 16.98 38.19
N PHE A 660 4.06 17.46 37.77
CA PHE A 660 3.84 18.26 36.57
C PHE A 660 3.30 19.67 36.88
N GLY A 661 3.37 20.09 38.15
CA GLY A 661 2.93 21.41 38.61
C GLY A 661 1.66 21.40 39.48
N GLY A 662 0.92 20.28 39.53
CA GLY A 662 -0.18 20.03 40.46
C GLY A 662 -1.50 20.72 40.14
N ILE A 663 -1.63 21.41 39.02
CA ILE A 663 -2.84 22.17 38.71
C ILE A 663 -3.03 22.28 37.20
N ASP A 664 -4.29 22.13 36.75
CA ASP A 664 -4.69 22.58 35.42
C ASP A 664 -5.04 24.08 35.52
N VAL A 665 -4.14 24.96 35.06
CA VAL A 665 -4.33 26.42 35.13
C VAL A 665 -5.56 26.89 34.35
N GLU A 666 -5.96 26.15 33.32
CA GLU A 666 -7.13 26.45 32.51
C GLU A 666 -8.42 25.89 33.12
N ASP A 667 -8.34 25.07 34.17
CA ASP A 667 -9.47 24.52 34.93
C ASP A 667 -9.10 24.29 36.42
N PRO A 668 -8.81 25.37 37.19
CA PRO A 668 -8.27 25.25 38.56
C PRO A 668 -9.23 24.60 39.54
N GLU A 669 -10.52 24.83 39.35
CA GLU A 669 -11.60 24.34 40.22
C GLU A 669 -12.08 22.94 39.79
N ASN A 670 -11.55 22.42 38.66
CA ASN A 670 -11.98 21.16 38.04
C ASN A 670 -13.49 21.15 37.68
N ASP A 671 -14.01 22.31 37.29
CA ASP A 671 -15.43 22.56 37.05
C ASP A 671 -15.82 22.42 35.57
N LYS A 672 -14.85 22.44 34.65
CA LYS A 672 -15.13 22.43 33.20
C LYS A 672 -15.56 21.08 32.63
N ASN A 673 -15.83 20.05 33.45
CA ASN A 673 -16.19 18.69 33.03
C ASN A 673 -15.36 18.23 31.82
N ILE A 674 -14.03 18.31 31.96
CA ILE A 674 -13.11 18.04 30.86
C ILE A 674 -13.26 16.59 30.39
N PRO A 675 -13.36 16.34 29.07
CA PRO A 675 -13.39 14.99 28.53
C PRO A 675 -12.17 14.15 28.94
N LYS A 676 -12.39 12.85 29.06
CA LYS A 676 -11.39 11.89 29.52
C LYS A 676 -10.35 11.58 28.44
N GLY A 677 -9.10 11.39 28.87
CA GLY A 677 -7.97 10.99 28.02
C GLY A 677 -7.48 9.57 28.31
N LEU A 678 -6.22 9.30 27.98
CA LEU A 678 -5.54 8.01 28.20
C LEU A 678 -5.20 7.73 29.66
N LEU A 679 -5.37 8.71 30.56
CA LEU A 679 -5.25 8.54 32.01
C LEU A 679 -6.56 8.07 32.67
N ASP A 680 -7.60 7.85 31.89
CA ASP A 680 -8.85 7.22 32.27
C ASP A 680 -9.11 5.96 31.43
N PRO A 681 -9.87 4.96 31.90
CA PRO A 681 -10.23 3.80 31.09
C PRO A 681 -11.05 4.20 29.86
N ILE A 682 -10.60 3.80 28.67
CA ILE A 682 -11.34 3.97 27.41
C ILE A 682 -12.29 2.77 27.22
N GLN A 683 -13.55 3.06 26.91
CA GLN A 683 -14.57 2.04 26.67
C GLN A 683 -14.24 1.21 25.42
N SER A 684 -14.63 -0.07 25.41
CA SER A 684 -14.37 -0.96 24.27
C SER A 684 -15.41 -0.83 23.14
N ASN A 685 -16.60 -0.33 23.46
CA ASN A 685 -17.78 -0.27 22.60
C ASN A 685 -18.06 1.15 22.08
N ILE A 686 -17.01 1.92 21.79
CA ILE A 686 -17.13 3.28 21.26
C ILE A 686 -17.62 3.27 19.81
N THR A 687 -18.40 4.27 19.43
CA THR A 687 -18.81 4.53 18.05
C THR A 687 -17.80 5.46 17.35
N CYS A 688 -17.83 5.50 16.01
CA CYS A 688 -16.99 6.45 15.26
C CYS A 688 -17.38 7.90 15.61
N SER A 689 -18.66 8.14 15.94
CA SER A 689 -19.15 9.43 16.43
C SER A 689 -18.55 9.81 17.78
N ASP A 690 -18.48 8.87 18.74
CA ASP A 690 -17.87 9.12 20.07
C ASP A 690 -16.40 9.53 19.97
N THR A 691 -15.71 9.05 18.94
CA THR A 691 -14.30 9.35 18.68
C THR A 691 -14.09 10.49 17.67
N SER A 692 -15.17 11.04 17.11
CA SER A 692 -15.16 12.05 16.05
C SER A 692 -14.47 11.61 14.75
N ILE A 693 -14.33 10.31 14.52
CA ILE A 693 -13.78 9.72 13.29
C ILE A 693 -14.89 9.69 12.23
N ARG A 694 -14.57 10.05 10.98
CA ARG A 694 -15.51 9.92 9.85
C ARG A 694 -15.93 8.46 9.68
N HIS A 695 -17.21 8.21 9.46
CA HIS A 695 -17.72 6.83 9.42
C HIS A 695 -17.09 5.97 8.32
N ASP A 696 -16.87 6.52 7.13
CA ASP A 696 -16.14 5.83 6.06
C ASP A 696 -14.66 5.60 6.46
N PHE A 697 -13.96 6.62 6.95
CA PHE A 697 -12.56 6.52 7.44
C PHE A 697 -12.41 5.51 8.59
N CYS A 698 -13.48 5.33 9.37
CA CYS A 698 -13.60 4.38 10.47
C CYS A 698 -13.94 2.94 10.02
N GLN A 699 -14.70 2.77 8.93
CA GLN A 699 -15.23 1.48 8.48
C GLN A 699 -14.44 0.82 7.35
N TYR A 700 -13.45 1.49 6.76
CA TYR A 700 -12.66 0.94 5.66
C TYR A 700 -11.83 -0.28 6.07
N MET A 701 -12.49 -1.45 6.02
CA MET A 701 -11.92 -2.76 5.69
C MET A 701 -13.04 -3.82 5.64
N ALA A 702 -14.08 -3.57 4.83
CA ALA A 702 -14.98 -4.63 4.37
C ALA A 702 -15.32 -4.42 2.91
N VAL A 703 -14.38 -4.71 2.02
CA VAL A 703 -14.73 -5.00 0.62
C VAL A 703 -14.24 -6.37 0.15
N LEU A 704 -13.31 -7.05 0.82
CA LEU A 704 -12.75 -8.27 0.21
C LEU A 704 -13.26 -9.63 0.71
N LEU A 705 -14.15 -9.70 1.71
CA LEU A 705 -14.85 -10.95 2.08
C LEU A 705 -16.31 -10.73 2.52
N GLY A 706 -16.95 -9.66 2.05
CA GLY A 706 -18.36 -9.39 2.29
C GLY A 706 -19.20 -9.72 1.07
N GLN A 707 -19.55 -11.00 0.92
CA GLN A 707 -20.52 -11.53 -0.06
C GLN A 707 -20.13 -11.34 -1.54
N PHE A 708 -19.96 -12.46 -2.24
CA PHE A 708 -20.05 -12.52 -3.70
C PHE A 708 -21.51 -12.19 -4.08
N GLU A 709 -21.90 -10.92 -4.04
CA GLU A 709 -23.13 -10.50 -4.70
C GLU A 709 -22.84 -10.46 -6.19
N VAL A 710 -23.54 -11.31 -6.94
CA VAL A 710 -23.59 -11.21 -8.40
C VAL A 710 -24.09 -9.80 -8.72
N THR A 711 -23.19 -8.92 -9.17
CA THR A 711 -23.58 -7.55 -9.49
C THR A 711 -24.54 -7.55 -10.68
N SER A 712 -25.46 -6.59 -10.71
CA SER A 712 -26.37 -6.40 -11.86
C SER A 712 -25.60 -6.23 -13.17
N ALA A 713 -24.39 -5.67 -13.14
CA ALA A 713 -23.53 -5.52 -14.31
C ALA A 713 -22.96 -6.86 -14.81
N LEU A 714 -22.50 -7.76 -13.94
CA LEU A 714 -22.03 -9.09 -14.34
C LEU A 714 -23.16 -9.90 -14.96
N LEU A 715 -24.35 -9.88 -14.35
CA LEU A 715 -25.51 -10.56 -14.91
C LEU A 715 -25.91 -10.00 -16.28
N THR A 716 -25.89 -8.67 -16.42
CA THR A 716 -26.20 -7.99 -17.70
C THR A 716 -25.15 -8.32 -18.77
N ALA A 717 -23.87 -8.36 -18.42
CA ALA A 717 -22.80 -8.75 -19.33
C ALA A 717 -22.96 -10.21 -19.79
N LEU A 718 -23.16 -11.15 -18.86
CA LEU A 718 -23.40 -12.57 -19.17
C LEU A 718 -24.65 -12.77 -20.04
N LEU A 719 -25.74 -12.07 -19.72
CA LEU A 719 -26.95 -12.11 -20.53
C LEU A 719 -26.71 -11.55 -21.93
N SER A 720 -25.99 -10.43 -22.06
CA SER A 720 -25.66 -9.84 -23.36
C SER A 720 -24.81 -10.76 -24.24
N ILE A 721 -23.88 -11.55 -23.64
CA ILE A 721 -23.07 -12.54 -24.34
C ILE A 721 -23.97 -13.64 -24.93
N VAL A 722 -24.84 -14.22 -24.10
CA VAL A 722 -25.76 -15.28 -24.55
C VAL A 722 -26.74 -14.75 -25.60
N LEU A 723 -27.36 -13.60 -25.35
CA LEU A 723 -28.33 -12.99 -26.27
C LEU A 723 -27.72 -12.66 -27.62
N HIS A 724 -26.49 -12.13 -27.66
CA HIS A 724 -25.80 -11.85 -28.91
C HIS A 724 -25.61 -13.13 -29.75
N VAL A 725 -25.21 -14.24 -29.12
CA VAL A 725 -24.96 -15.51 -29.81
C VAL A 725 -26.25 -16.19 -30.25
N VAL A 726 -27.27 -16.21 -29.39
CA VAL A 726 -28.59 -16.72 -29.75
C VAL A 726 -29.18 -15.91 -30.91
N ASN A 727 -29.03 -14.58 -30.88
CA ASN A 727 -29.56 -13.68 -31.89
C ASN A 727 -29.05 -14.02 -33.30
N TYR A 728 -27.73 -14.13 -33.50
CA TYR A 728 -27.20 -14.40 -34.84
C TYR A 728 -27.52 -15.83 -35.30
N ASN A 729 -27.54 -16.82 -34.40
CA ASN A 729 -27.88 -18.20 -34.75
C ASN A 729 -29.34 -18.34 -35.19
N VAL A 730 -30.26 -17.78 -34.41
CA VAL A 730 -31.69 -17.82 -34.70
C VAL A 730 -31.98 -17.04 -35.98
N THR A 731 -31.38 -15.86 -36.14
CA THR A 731 -31.60 -15.03 -37.33
C THR A 731 -31.09 -15.72 -38.60
N ALA A 732 -29.92 -16.36 -38.55
CA ALA A 732 -29.38 -17.13 -39.67
C ALA A 732 -30.30 -18.29 -40.07
N GLN A 733 -30.74 -19.12 -39.11
CA GLN A 733 -31.63 -20.24 -39.42
C GLN A 733 -33.02 -19.79 -39.88
N PHE A 734 -33.57 -18.73 -39.26
CA PHE A 734 -34.85 -18.15 -39.63
C PHE A 734 -34.81 -17.62 -41.06
N GLU A 735 -33.75 -16.89 -41.42
CA GLU A 735 -33.57 -16.40 -42.78
C GLU A 735 -33.43 -17.54 -43.78
N TYR A 736 -32.64 -18.57 -43.46
CA TYR A 736 -32.47 -19.72 -44.35
C TYR A 736 -33.82 -20.41 -44.67
N LYS A 737 -34.68 -20.58 -43.66
CA LYS A 737 -35.99 -21.24 -43.79
C LYS A 737 -37.06 -20.35 -44.46
N THR A 738 -37.13 -19.07 -44.10
CA THR A 738 -38.27 -18.20 -44.48
C THR A 738 -37.97 -17.24 -45.62
N ARG A 739 -36.68 -16.91 -45.81
CA ARG A 739 -36.18 -15.85 -46.70
C ARG A 739 -36.79 -14.48 -46.41
N PHE A 740 -37.26 -14.26 -45.18
CA PHE A 740 -38.03 -13.08 -44.81
C PHE A 740 -37.27 -11.79 -45.07
N PHE A 741 -36.01 -11.70 -44.60
CA PHE A 741 -35.22 -10.48 -44.74
C PHE A 741 -34.79 -10.28 -46.20
N THR A 742 -34.41 -11.35 -46.91
CA THR A 742 -34.06 -11.25 -48.34
C THR A 742 -35.25 -10.83 -49.21
N LYS A 743 -36.49 -11.23 -48.85
CA LYS A 743 -37.70 -10.79 -49.55
C LYS A 743 -37.96 -9.29 -49.37
N ILE A 744 -37.65 -8.73 -48.20
CA ILE A 744 -37.89 -7.31 -47.87
C ILE A 744 -36.77 -6.42 -48.44
N PHE A 745 -35.51 -6.73 -48.13
CA PHE A 745 -34.37 -5.85 -48.40
C PHE A 745 -33.56 -6.28 -49.65
N GLY A 746 -33.97 -7.35 -50.32
CA GLY A 746 -33.39 -7.80 -51.58
C GLY A 746 -31.96 -8.34 -51.46
N LYS A 747 -31.20 -8.25 -52.55
CA LYS A 747 -29.85 -8.87 -52.66
C LYS A 747 -28.78 -8.29 -51.71
N ASN A 748 -29.03 -7.11 -51.13
CA ASN A 748 -28.08 -6.43 -50.25
C ASN A 748 -28.29 -6.74 -48.76
N THR A 749 -29.32 -7.54 -48.42
CA THR A 749 -29.71 -7.88 -47.04
C THR A 749 -28.54 -8.34 -46.16
N ILE A 750 -27.63 -9.15 -46.71
CA ILE A 750 -26.46 -9.66 -45.98
C ILE A 750 -25.54 -8.55 -45.45
N TYR A 751 -25.43 -7.42 -46.15
CA TYR A 751 -24.60 -6.31 -45.69
C TYR A 751 -25.27 -5.53 -44.56
N TYR A 752 -26.60 -5.37 -44.60
CA TYR A 752 -27.37 -4.81 -43.49
C TYR A 752 -27.31 -5.72 -42.26
N TYR A 753 -27.38 -7.04 -42.47
CA TYR A 753 -27.22 -8.04 -41.42
C TYR A 753 -25.82 -7.99 -40.79
N ALA A 754 -24.77 -7.87 -41.59
CA ALA A 754 -23.40 -7.71 -41.09
C ALA A 754 -23.25 -6.45 -40.21
N VAL A 755 -23.77 -5.30 -40.64
CA VAL A 755 -23.76 -4.08 -39.82
C VAL A 755 -24.54 -4.27 -38.52
N TYR A 756 -25.72 -4.89 -38.59
CA TYR A 756 -26.52 -5.22 -37.42
C TYR A 756 -25.78 -6.11 -36.41
N LEU A 757 -25.09 -7.15 -36.88
CA LEU A 757 -24.31 -8.02 -36.00
C LEU A 757 -23.11 -7.33 -35.39
N VAL A 758 -22.42 -6.46 -36.12
CA VAL A 758 -21.34 -5.64 -35.56
C VAL A 758 -21.86 -4.72 -34.46
N VAL A 759 -22.99 -4.03 -34.68
CA VAL A 759 -23.62 -3.20 -33.65
C VAL A 759 -24.03 -4.02 -32.44
N SER A 760 -24.63 -5.20 -32.65
CA SER A 760 -24.98 -6.12 -31.56
C SER A 760 -23.76 -6.58 -30.76
N ALA A 761 -22.62 -6.82 -31.42
CA ALA A 761 -21.37 -7.17 -30.76
C ALA A 761 -20.82 -6.01 -29.93
N LEU A 762 -20.89 -4.77 -30.44
CA LEU A 762 -20.48 -3.57 -29.69
C LEU A 762 -21.32 -3.35 -28.43
N VAL A 763 -22.63 -3.66 -28.48
CA VAL A 763 -23.51 -3.60 -27.31
C VAL A 763 -23.09 -4.63 -26.25
N ARG A 764 -22.79 -5.87 -26.64
CA ARG A 764 -22.21 -6.88 -25.73
C ARG A 764 -20.91 -6.37 -25.11
N ASP A 765 -20.00 -5.86 -25.92
CA ASP A 765 -18.68 -5.40 -25.47
C ASP A 765 -18.78 -4.18 -24.54
N HIS A 766 -19.79 -3.32 -24.73
CA HIS A 766 -20.10 -2.24 -23.80
C HIS A 766 -20.43 -2.76 -22.40
N PHE A 767 -21.30 -3.77 -22.29
CA PHE A 767 -21.66 -4.34 -21.00
C PHE A 767 -20.50 -5.11 -20.34
N ILE A 768 -19.69 -5.81 -21.13
CA ILE A 768 -18.44 -6.43 -20.63
C ILE A 768 -17.49 -5.36 -20.07
N ASN A 769 -17.30 -4.25 -20.78
CA ASN A 769 -16.45 -3.16 -20.33
C ASN A 769 -16.98 -2.46 -19.06
N GLN A 770 -18.29 -2.22 -18.97
CA GLN A 770 -18.90 -1.70 -17.74
C GLN A 770 -18.68 -2.65 -16.56
N CYS A 771 -18.82 -3.96 -16.81
CA CYS A 771 -18.57 -4.98 -15.80
C CYS A 771 -17.11 -4.98 -15.32
N ILE A 772 -16.14 -4.85 -16.24
CA ILE A 772 -14.71 -4.76 -15.94
C ILE A 772 -14.36 -3.50 -15.15
N GLN A 773 -15.03 -2.37 -15.43
CA GLN A 773 -14.79 -1.11 -14.72
C GLN A 773 -15.26 -1.16 -13.26
N GLN A 774 -16.21 -2.04 -12.92
CA GLN A 774 -16.71 -2.16 -11.54
C GLN A 774 -15.76 -2.91 -10.61
N ASP A 775 -14.99 -3.87 -11.13
CA ASP A 775 -14.08 -4.72 -10.35
C ASP A 775 -12.62 -4.63 -10.84
N GLY A 776 -12.30 -3.54 -11.55
CA GLY A 776 -10.97 -3.30 -12.08
C GLY A 776 -9.95 -3.18 -10.95
N GLY A 777 -8.83 -3.91 -11.06
CA GLY A 777 -7.77 -3.93 -10.04
C GLY A 777 -7.97 -4.94 -8.91
N ILE A 778 -9.09 -5.67 -8.86
CA ILE A 778 -9.37 -6.60 -7.76
C ILE A 778 -8.45 -7.83 -7.78
N ILE A 779 -8.21 -8.43 -8.96
CA ILE A 779 -7.32 -9.58 -9.09
C ILE A 779 -5.97 -9.10 -9.60
N LEU A 780 -5.08 -8.77 -8.67
CA LEU A 780 -3.75 -8.27 -9.02
C LEU A 780 -2.94 -9.35 -9.78
N LEU A 781 -2.99 -9.33 -11.12
CA LEU A 781 -2.37 -10.30 -12.02
C LEU A 781 -0.87 -9.99 -12.26
N GLY A 782 -0.46 -8.74 -12.06
CA GLY A 782 0.92 -8.30 -12.21
C GLY A 782 1.07 -6.77 -12.09
N PRO A 783 2.29 -6.23 -12.24
CA PRO A 783 2.52 -4.79 -12.35
C PRO A 783 1.68 -4.19 -13.49
N PHE A 784 1.18 -2.97 -13.31
CA PHE A 784 0.28 -2.33 -14.26
C PHE A 784 0.87 -2.31 -15.68
N GLU A 785 2.14 -1.95 -15.81
CA GLU A 785 2.85 -1.87 -17.10
C GLU A 785 2.96 -3.25 -17.77
N PHE A 786 3.15 -4.31 -16.97
CA PHE A 786 3.20 -5.68 -17.48
C PHE A 786 1.82 -6.15 -17.92
N THR A 787 0.79 -5.94 -17.09
CA THR A 787 -0.59 -6.32 -17.44
C THR A 787 -1.15 -5.51 -18.59
N GLU A 788 -0.74 -4.25 -18.72
CA GLU A 788 -1.09 -3.40 -19.86
C GLU A 788 -0.39 -3.88 -21.13
N LEU A 789 0.91 -4.21 -21.07
CA LEU A 789 1.64 -4.76 -22.21
C LEU A 789 1.04 -6.08 -22.68
N VAL A 790 0.83 -7.03 -21.77
CA VAL A 790 0.27 -8.36 -22.07
C VAL A 790 -1.18 -8.22 -22.54
N GLY A 791 -1.98 -7.40 -21.86
CA GLY A 791 -3.36 -7.13 -22.22
C GLY A 791 -3.50 -6.52 -23.62
N ASN A 792 -2.70 -5.50 -23.93
CA ASN A 792 -2.67 -4.88 -25.25
C ASN A 792 -2.16 -5.83 -26.32
N ALA A 793 -1.14 -6.65 -26.03
CA ALA A 793 -0.63 -7.64 -26.98
C ALA A 793 -1.71 -8.68 -27.34
N LEU A 794 -2.42 -9.23 -26.34
CA LEU A 794 -3.53 -10.16 -26.55
C LEU A 794 -4.70 -9.51 -27.29
N PHE A 795 -5.03 -8.27 -26.94
CA PHE A 795 -6.08 -7.51 -27.61
C PHE A 795 -5.76 -7.29 -29.09
N ILE A 796 -4.57 -6.77 -29.39
CA ILE A 796 -4.10 -6.52 -30.75
C ILE A 796 -4.06 -7.83 -31.54
N PHE A 797 -3.51 -8.89 -30.96
CA PHE A 797 -3.44 -10.19 -31.62
C PHE A 797 -4.83 -10.75 -31.93
N GLY A 798 -5.78 -10.65 -30.99
CA GLY A 798 -7.17 -11.04 -31.19
C GLY A 798 -7.85 -10.27 -32.32
N ILE A 799 -7.66 -8.95 -32.38
CA ILE A 799 -8.17 -8.11 -33.46
C ILE A 799 -7.53 -8.45 -34.82
N LEU A 800 -6.23 -8.70 -34.86
CA LEU A 800 -5.53 -9.11 -36.08
C LEU A 800 -6.05 -10.46 -36.63
N LEU A 801 -6.35 -11.41 -35.75
CA LEU A 801 -7.01 -12.67 -36.16
C LEU A 801 -8.38 -12.40 -36.77
N ASN A 802 -9.20 -11.54 -36.16
CA ASN A 802 -10.51 -11.19 -36.70
C ASN A 802 -10.43 -10.48 -38.06
N ILE A 803 -9.51 -9.53 -38.22
CA ILE A 803 -9.27 -8.83 -39.50
C ILE A 803 -8.81 -9.81 -40.57
N TRP A 804 -7.90 -10.73 -40.22
CA TRP A 804 -7.44 -11.74 -41.15
C TRP A 804 -8.59 -12.65 -41.61
N THR A 805 -9.43 -13.10 -40.67
CA THR A 805 -10.61 -13.93 -40.99
C THR A 805 -11.61 -13.18 -41.87
N LEU A 806 -11.86 -11.89 -41.58
CA LEU A 806 -12.70 -11.03 -42.43
C LEU A 806 -12.14 -10.91 -43.85
N LYS A 807 -10.81 -10.80 -44.00
CA LYS A 807 -10.15 -10.78 -45.32
C LYS A 807 -10.29 -12.11 -46.05
N ALA A 808 -10.17 -13.24 -45.34
CA ALA A 808 -10.21 -14.57 -45.93
C ALA A 808 -11.63 -15.02 -46.33
N LEU A 809 -12.62 -14.77 -45.46
CA LEU A 809 -14.02 -15.15 -45.70
C LEU A 809 -14.82 -14.07 -46.44
N GLY A 810 -14.36 -12.82 -46.41
CA GLY A 810 -15.15 -11.65 -46.80
C GLY A 810 -16.33 -11.40 -45.84
N ILE A 811 -17.02 -10.28 -46.02
CA ILE A 811 -18.20 -9.91 -45.21
C ILE A 811 -19.26 -11.01 -45.26
N LYS A 812 -19.51 -11.59 -46.43
CA LYS A 812 -20.56 -12.62 -46.59
C LYS A 812 -20.19 -13.92 -45.87
N GLY A 813 -18.93 -14.36 -45.93
CA GLY A 813 -18.53 -15.58 -45.24
C GLY A 813 -18.45 -15.42 -43.73
N MET A 814 -18.02 -14.26 -43.24
CA MET A 814 -17.89 -14.01 -41.79
C MET A 814 -19.25 -13.89 -41.07
N TYR A 815 -20.29 -13.38 -41.73
CA TYR A 815 -21.59 -13.07 -41.11
C TYR A 815 -22.72 -13.98 -41.64
N ASN A 816 -22.49 -15.29 -41.67
CA ASN A 816 -23.48 -16.33 -42.03
C ASN A 816 -24.18 -16.14 -43.41
N GLY A 817 -23.44 -15.70 -44.42
CA GLY A 817 -23.98 -15.46 -45.76
C GLY A 817 -24.52 -16.72 -46.47
N ASP A 818 -24.09 -17.90 -46.05
CA ASP A 818 -24.63 -19.20 -46.44
C ASP A 818 -26.14 -19.28 -46.16
N SER A 819 -26.58 -18.76 -45.01
CA SER A 819 -27.98 -18.67 -44.65
C SER A 819 -28.76 -17.67 -45.51
N PHE A 820 -28.08 -16.69 -46.12
CA PHE A 820 -28.63 -15.73 -47.09
C PHE A 820 -28.46 -16.17 -48.55
N GLY A 821 -28.05 -17.43 -48.79
CA GLY A 821 -27.94 -18.01 -50.13
C GLY A 821 -26.61 -17.73 -50.83
N TRP A 822 -25.60 -17.27 -50.10
CA TRP A 822 -24.23 -17.10 -50.59
C TRP A 822 -23.35 -18.25 -50.08
N LEU A 823 -23.03 -19.21 -50.94
CA LEU A 823 -22.20 -20.37 -50.59
C LEU A 823 -20.78 -20.19 -51.14
N MET A 824 -19.77 -20.46 -50.31
CA MET A 824 -18.38 -20.50 -50.75
C MET A 824 -18.14 -21.75 -51.59
N ASP A 825 -17.23 -21.66 -52.56
CA ASP A 825 -16.91 -22.80 -53.42
C ASP A 825 -16.14 -23.89 -52.69
N ALA A 826 -15.27 -23.50 -51.76
CA ALA A 826 -14.51 -24.38 -50.88
C ALA A 826 -14.30 -23.71 -49.51
N PRO A 827 -14.16 -24.49 -48.42
CA PRO A 827 -13.80 -23.96 -47.11
C PRO A 827 -12.38 -23.38 -47.12
N VAL A 828 -12.14 -22.37 -46.28
CA VAL A 828 -10.80 -21.80 -46.09
C VAL A 828 -9.99 -22.71 -45.17
N THR A 829 -8.85 -23.21 -45.65
CA THR A 829 -7.98 -24.14 -44.90
C THR A 829 -6.56 -23.61 -44.66
N GLY A 830 -6.24 -22.42 -45.17
CA GLY A 830 -4.92 -21.79 -45.02
C GLY A 830 -4.83 -20.81 -43.84
N GLY A 831 -3.60 -20.41 -43.48
CA GLY A 831 -3.37 -19.41 -42.43
C GLY A 831 -3.80 -19.89 -41.03
N PRO A 832 -4.38 -19.02 -40.18
CA PRO A 832 -4.90 -19.38 -38.86
C PRO A 832 -5.85 -20.57 -38.80
N TYR A 833 -6.56 -20.90 -39.89
CA TYR A 833 -7.42 -22.09 -39.97
C TYR A 833 -6.66 -23.42 -39.88
N GLN A 834 -5.33 -23.41 -40.00
CA GLN A 834 -4.48 -24.58 -39.75
C GLN A 834 -4.35 -24.89 -38.26
N PHE A 835 -4.61 -23.92 -37.39
CA PHE A 835 -4.43 -24.02 -35.93
C PHE A 835 -5.74 -23.94 -35.16
N PHE A 836 -6.74 -23.22 -35.69
CA PHE A 836 -8.04 -23.01 -35.05
C PHE A 836 -9.17 -23.34 -36.02
N SER A 837 -10.20 -24.05 -35.55
CA SER A 837 -11.41 -24.32 -36.35
C SER A 837 -12.19 -23.05 -36.67
N ASP A 838 -12.23 -22.10 -35.73
CA ASP A 838 -12.98 -20.84 -35.85
C ASP A 838 -12.14 -19.65 -35.34
N PRO A 839 -11.14 -19.18 -36.12
CA PRO A 839 -10.21 -18.14 -35.69
C PRO A 839 -10.90 -16.81 -35.27
N GLN A 840 -12.08 -16.51 -35.79
CA GLN A 840 -12.88 -15.33 -35.42
C GLN A 840 -13.42 -15.37 -33.98
N TYR A 841 -13.74 -16.56 -33.45
CA TYR A 841 -14.18 -16.72 -32.07
C TYR A 841 -13.01 -16.71 -31.11
N VAL A 842 -11.90 -17.33 -31.51
CA VAL A 842 -10.62 -17.27 -30.78
C VAL A 842 -10.11 -15.82 -30.69
N GLY A 843 -10.13 -15.08 -31.80
CA GLY A 843 -9.70 -13.68 -31.83
C GLY A 843 -10.53 -12.79 -30.91
N THR A 844 -11.85 -12.98 -30.90
CA THR A 844 -12.76 -12.24 -30.01
C THR A 844 -12.55 -12.60 -28.53
N ALA A 845 -12.33 -13.89 -28.22
CA ALA A 845 -12.03 -14.32 -26.85
C ALA A 845 -10.68 -13.77 -26.35
N LEU A 846 -9.66 -13.72 -27.22
CA LEU A 846 -8.35 -13.12 -26.89
C LEU A 846 -8.43 -11.61 -26.70
N ALA A 847 -9.28 -10.93 -27.47
CA ALA A 847 -9.57 -9.51 -27.24
C ALA A 847 -10.22 -9.28 -25.88
N CYS A 848 -11.24 -10.07 -25.53
CA CYS A 848 -11.89 -10.01 -24.23
C CYS A 848 -10.92 -10.33 -23.07
N LEU A 849 -10.07 -11.34 -23.23
CA LEU A 849 -9.04 -11.71 -22.27
C LEU A 849 -8.02 -10.58 -22.08
N GLY A 850 -7.58 -9.96 -23.18
CA GLY A 850 -6.66 -8.84 -23.16
C GLY A 850 -7.22 -7.64 -22.39
N THR A 851 -8.50 -7.32 -22.61
CA THR A 851 -9.20 -6.26 -21.87
C THR A 851 -9.39 -6.61 -20.39
N ALA A 852 -9.69 -7.86 -20.06
CA ALA A 852 -9.82 -8.34 -18.68
C ALA A 852 -8.49 -8.30 -17.91
N ILE A 853 -7.39 -8.68 -18.56
CA ILE A 853 -6.04 -8.60 -17.99
C ILE A 853 -5.61 -7.14 -17.81
N ARG A 854 -5.86 -6.28 -18.80
CA ARG A 854 -5.60 -4.84 -18.68
C ARG A 854 -6.39 -4.20 -17.53
N GLY A 855 -7.64 -4.62 -17.36
CA GLY A 855 -8.49 -4.20 -16.26
C GLY A 855 -8.19 -4.90 -14.93
N GLN A 856 -7.36 -5.95 -14.90
CA GLN A 856 -7.13 -6.79 -13.72
C GLN A 856 -8.44 -7.19 -13.02
N SER A 857 -9.41 -7.63 -13.83
CA SER A 857 -10.82 -7.81 -13.43
C SER A 857 -11.22 -9.29 -13.42
N LEU A 858 -11.77 -9.75 -12.30
CA LEU A 858 -12.23 -11.14 -12.12
C LEU A 858 -13.49 -11.37 -12.96
N ASN A 859 -14.40 -10.42 -12.95
CA ASN A 859 -15.61 -10.43 -13.76
C ASN A 859 -15.28 -10.41 -15.25
N GLY A 860 -14.22 -9.71 -15.65
CA GLY A 860 -13.69 -9.74 -17.01
C GLY A 860 -13.20 -11.13 -17.41
N LEU A 861 -12.50 -11.84 -16.51
CA LEU A 861 -12.09 -13.23 -16.75
C LEU A 861 -13.30 -14.18 -16.82
N ILE A 862 -14.31 -13.99 -15.97
CA ILE A 862 -15.57 -14.74 -16.03
C ILE A 862 -16.29 -14.49 -17.36
N CYS A 863 -16.41 -13.22 -17.78
CA CYS A 863 -17.00 -12.86 -19.08
C CYS A 863 -16.20 -13.48 -20.23
N THR A 864 -14.88 -13.51 -20.14
CA THR A 864 -14.00 -14.13 -21.15
C THR A 864 -14.27 -15.62 -21.26
N ALA A 865 -14.34 -16.33 -20.12
CA ALA A 865 -14.70 -17.75 -20.09
C ALA A 865 -16.09 -17.99 -20.66
N ALA A 866 -17.07 -17.16 -20.31
CA ALA A 866 -18.44 -17.24 -20.83
C ALA A 866 -18.49 -17.04 -22.35
N VAL A 867 -17.79 -16.02 -22.89
CA VAL A 867 -17.65 -15.80 -24.33
C VAL A 867 -17.07 -17.03 -25.02
N SER A 868 -15.97 -17.59 -24.49
CA SER A 868 -15.35 -18.80 -25.06
C SER A 868 -16.28 -20.02 -25.04
N ILE A 869 -17.00 -20.25 -23.94
CA ILE A 869 -17.93 -21.38 -23.79
C ILE A 869 -19.11 -21.22 -24.74
N VAL A 870 -19.74 -20.05 -24.79
CA VAL A 870 -20.93 -19.81 -25.61
C VAL A 870 -20.57 -19.90 -27.10
N PHE A 871 -19.42 -19.36 -27.53
CA PHE A 871 -18.95 -19.54 -28.90
C PHE A 871 -18.63 -21.00 -29.22
N TYR A 872 -17.98 -21.74 -28.31
CA TYR A 872 -17.71 -23.16 -28.53
C TYR A 872 -19.00 -23.97 -28.72
N ILE A 873 -20.00 -23.73 -27.86
CA ILE A 873 -21.30 -24.39 -27.95
C ILE A 873 -21.98 -24.04 -29.28
N SER A 874 -21.99 -22.75 -29.64
CA SER A 874 -22.55 -22.27 -30.90
C SER A 874 -21.90 -22.92 -32.11
N ALA A 875 -20.57 -22.81 -32.22
CA ALA A 875 -19.79 -23.34 -33.32
C ALA A 875 -20.02 -24.84 -33.49
N LYS A 876 -19.91 -25.61 -32.40
CA LYS A 876 -19.97 -27.08 -32.44
C LYS A 876 -21.37 -27.64 -32.62
N HIS A 877 -22.37 -27.06 -31.95
CA HIS A 877 -23.71 -27.66 -31.84
C HIS A 877 -24.78 -26.96 -32.66
N VAL A 878 -24.53 -25.73 -33.14
CA VAL A 878 -25.53 -24.94 -33.88
C VAL A 878 -25.01 -24.59 -35.27
N GLU A 879 -23.90 -23.86 -35.36
CA GLU A 879 -23.38 -23.32 -36.61
C GLU A 879 -22.81 -24.41 -37.51
N THR A 880 -21.89 -25.25 -37.03
CA THR A 880 -21.28 -26.31 -37.86
C THR A 880 -22.31 -27.30 -38.40
N PRO A 881 -23.27 -27.82 -37.59
CA PRO A 881 -24.33 -28.68 -38.11
C PRO A 881 -25.22 -27.99 -39.13
N HIS A 882 -25.61 -26.73 -38.88
CA HIS A 882 -26.41 -25.94 -39.82
C HIS A 882 -25.66 -25.70 -41.13
N LEU A 883 -24.39 -25.29 -41.05
CA LEU A 883 -23.52 -25.10 -42.20
C LEU A 883 -23.42 -26.39 -43.03
N ASN A 884 -23.12 -27.52 -42.40
CA ASN A 884 -23.05 -28.82 -43.08
C ASN A 884 -24.37 -29.20 -43.75
N TYR A 885 -25.51 -28.90 -43.11
CA TYR A 885 -26.83 -29.09 -43.70
C TYR A 885 -27.05 -28.21 -44.93
N VAL A 886 -26.71 -26.93 -44.85
CA VAL A 886 -26.85 -26.00 -45.98
C VAL A 886 -25.98 -26.45 -47.16
N TYR A 887 -24.73 -26.86 -46.91
CA TYR A 887 -23.80 -27.30 -47.94
C TYR A 887 -24.15 -28.69 -48.52
N SER A 888 -24.72 -29.61 -47.74
CA SER A 888 -25.20 -30.89 -48.27
C SER A 888 -26.43 -30.73 -49.18
N HIS A 889 -27.21 -29.66 -48.98
CA HIS A 889 -28.34 -29.28 -49.83
C HIS A 889 -27.96 -28.15 -50.82
N ARG A 890 -26.68 -28.10 -51.26
CA ARG A 890 -26.16 -27.09 -52.22
C ARG A 890 -26.92 -27.07 -53.56
N SER A 891 -27.48 -28.20 -53.99
CA SER A 891 -28.32 -28.32 -55.20
C SER A 891 -29.70 -27.67 -55.05
N GLU A 892 -30.27 -27.67 -53.84
CA GLU A 892 -31.56 -27.07 -53.51
C GLU A 892 -31.45 -25.58 -53.16
N SER A 893 -30.28 -25.16 -52.66
CA SER A 893 -30.00 -23.79 -52.22
C SER A 893 -29.44 -22.88 -53.32
N LYS A 894 -29.15 -23.40 -54.52
CA LYS A 894 -28.94 -22.58 -55.73
C LYS A 894 -30.27 -21.98 -56.19
N VAL A 895 -30.64 -20.83 -55.62
CA VAL A 895 -31.69 -20.00 -56.22
C VAL A 895 -31.21 -19.51 -57.58
N ASN A 896 -31.86 -20.03 -58.63
CA ASN A 896 -31.74 -19.55 -59.98
C ASN A 896 -32.39 -18.15 -60.06
N PHE A 897 -31.60 -17.09 -59.85
CA PHE A 897 -32.06 -15.69 -59.91
C PHE A 897 -32.74 -15.30 -61.25
N LYS A 898 -32.71 -16.17 -62.28
CA LYS A 898 -33.51 -16.01 -63.50
C LYS A 898 -35.02 -16.17 -63.29
N ASN A 899 -35.47 -16.91 -62.26
CA ASN A 899 -36.89 -17.17 -62.01
C ASN A 899 -37.56 -16.15 -61.07
N LEU A 900 -36.85 -15.16 -60.54
CA LEU A 900 -37.47 -14.06 -59.80
C LEU A 900 -38.22 -13.06 -60.72
N LYS A 901 -38.00 -13.11 -62.04
CA LYS A 901 -38.81 -12.37 -63.02
C LYS A 901 -40.13 -13.08 -63.39
N SER A 902 -40.30 -14.38 -63.13
CA SER A 902 -41.55 -15.10 -63.45
C SER A 902 -42.62 -14.96 -62.37
N LEU A 903 -42.25 -14.61 -61.13
CA LEU A 903 -43.19 -14.34 -60.03
C LEU A 903 -43.83 -12.94 -60.08
N LYS A 904 -43.46 -12.10 -61.05
CA LYS A 904 -44.12 -10.80 -61.33
C LYS A 904 -45.22 -10.89 -62.40
N LYS A 905 -45.60 -12.11 -62.83
CA LYS A 905 -46.59 -12.35 -63.90
C LYS A 905 -47.81 -13.18 -63.49
N MET A 906 -48.01 -13.43 -62.20
CA MET A 906 -49.29 -13.91 -61.68
C MET A 906 -49.85 -12.86 -60.73
N ASN A 907 -50.52 -11.88 -61.33
CA ASN A 907 -51.62 -11.14 -60.71
C ASN A 907 -52.91 -11.90 -61.01
#